data_AF-A0A3N5UFX9-F1
#
_entry.id   AF-A0A3N5UFX9-F1
#
_cell.length_a   1.000
_cell.length_b   1.000
_cell.length_c   1.000
_cell.angle_alpha   90.00
_cell.angle_beta   90.00
_cell.angle_gamma   90.00
#
_symmetry.space_group_name_H-M   'P 1'
#
loop_
_entity.id
_entity.type
_entity.pdbx_description
1 polymer ?
#
loop_
_entity_poly.entity_id
_entity_poly.type
_entity_poly.pdbx_seq_one_letter_code
_entity_poly.pdbx_strand_id
1 'polypeptide(L)'
;MVTNQGRVNLCGAIRYLIEGADQATEQSTDVSAPCIVTSEMPYVVSFVPGASGSLNEIVLEHVTSVAESTSPTPHTLSLFISEEPNSTSEPALASASVTGTFAPSNDPRGDTYTLTLDQPVPMERDTQYYLRLEVDSGLLSLSGATVANETDYDYPLPLRVDGYDAFGGLYRGDLNLQVYFDDNIDKLNRFVTILNDTDYILIPTNHQYGQITRLPERYPLTTLYYRELLGCPEGRDIFSCYRLAQPGMFEGRLGYDLVAVFETYPKLGPIVINDQAAEEAFTFYDHPKVMIFKKNQNFNITELQSILSTVDLTKVIHLTPRQFDDYSNLLLPADKLEQQRAGGTWSELFDYDWIQNRYPMLGLIFWYLFILILGLAIYPLARLAMPGLADKGYPLSRALGLVLFGYLAWMAGSAGIPYTRLTIAIVFGAIVVSGMLLAYYQRAELREEWQNKRRYFLMIEGLFLAFLLLDLIIRIGNPDLWHPAKGGERPMDFSYFNAVIKSTVFPPYDPWFAGGYINYYYYGFVLVATPVKLLGIVPSIAYNFILPTLFAMVGVCSFSLGWNLLAKDEKSNSASAIHASPLIAGLAASFLTILLGNLGTIQLVYQKLQELGAAGAFSWDKTIPIFQRWVWAIQGFALTLKGNSLPLGSGEWYWNPSRVVPNLGGNEITEFPLFTFIYSDLHAHMIAIPLALLALSWAFAVVAGRAEWRNHLAAALGLVVGGLIIGSFYPVNLSDSYTYLLLGIIAIGYAAFRYTEASSLARRIAVTLGVVISLYLLSQYLYEPYRTWYSQAYSALDPWKGPFTPIWSYLTHWLVFLFIVVSWMAWETHEWMASTPVSALRKLKPYQLLIEGALVVFVMALLVLQYIGTSVGWIALPLAAWAAILLLRPNLPDAKRFILFLIGTALLITIVVEVVVVSGDIGRQNTIFKFYMQAWLMLAVSAGAAFMWTLPAFLKWLPGWRIFWQTAMILLISGAALFTVSGTAGKIRDRWIVEAPRTLDSMTFMNYAHYDDFGQRLDLSEDYRAIRWMQDNVQGSPVIVEANCPEYRWCTRFTVYTGLPGVVGWNWHQRQQRVFMSTWVESRVVEIGNFYNSVDLESARQFLDQYDVRY
;
A
#
# COMPACT_ATOMS: atom_id res chain seq x y z
N MET A 1 -56.70 -16.49 20.88
CA MET A 1 -58.00 -17.03 20.43
C MET A 1 -57.63 -18.18 19.49
N VAL A 2 -57.88 -19.45 19.81
CA VAL A 2 -59.19 -20.12 19.97
C VAL A 2 -59.87 -20.32 18.60
N THR A 3 -59.37 -21.34 17.89
CA THR A 3 -60.13 -22.37 17.13
C THR A 3 -61.51 -22.05 16.55
N ASN A 4 -61.68 -22.24 15.24
CA ASN A 4 -62.30 -23.47 14.70
C ASN A 4 -62.39 -23.49 13.16
N GLN A 5 -61.47 -24.22 12.50
CA GLN A 5 -61.76 -25.27 11.49
C GLN A 5 -60.42 -25.87 10.99
N GLY A 6 -60.46 -26.85 10.10
CA GLY A 6 -59.35 -27.77 9.83
C GLY A 6 -58.10 -27.13 9.20
N ARG A 7 -56.92 -27.63 9.60
CA ARG A 7 -55.72 -27.59 8.74
C ARG A 7 -55.87 -28.70 7.68
N VAL A 8 -55.45 -28.45 6.43
CA VAL A 8 -55.03 -29.39 5.35
C VAL A 8 -55.49 -28.87 3.95
N ASN A 9 -54.56 -28.24 3.23
CA ASN A 9 -53.88 -28.81 2.05
C ASN A 9 -54.63 -29.29 0.75
N LEU A 10 -54.68 -28.51 -0.36
CA LEU A 10 -54.80 -28.96 -1.80
C LEU A 10 -53.62 -28.40 -2.71
N CYS A 11 -53.54 -28.05 -4.02
CA CYS A 11 -52.17 -27.67 -4.59
C CYS A 11 -51.92 -26.59 -5.68
N GLY A 12 -52.75 -25.58 -5.92
CA GLY A 12 -52.29 -24.37 -6.64
C GLY A 12 -51.94 -24.54 -8.14
N ALA A 13 -52.00 -25.77 -8.62
CA ALA A 13 -51.81 -26.16 -10.02
C ALA A 13 -53.00 -25.79 -10.90
N ILE A 14 -54.12 -25.40 -10.31
CA ILE A 14 -55.42 -25.29 -10.98
C ILE A 14 -55.86 -23.82 -10.99
N ARG A 15 -55.96 -23.25 -12.20
CA ARG A 15 -56.55 -21.93 -12.46
C ARG A 15 -57.87 -22.11 -13.20
N TYR A 16 -58.89 -21.34 -12.82
CA TYR A 16 -60.21 -21.38 -13.46
C TYR A 16 -60.67 -19.96 -13.82
N LEU A 17 -61.19 -19.82 -15.04
CA LEU A 17 -61.63 -18.53 -15.59
C LEU A 17 -63.15 -18.44 -15.59
N ILE A 18 -63.70 -17.50 -14.82
CA ILE A 18 -65.14 -17.26 -14.71
C ILE A 18 -65.49 -16.01 -15.51
N GLU A 19 -66.11 -16.19 -16.67
CA GLU A 19 -66.60 -15.10 -17.50
C GLU A 19 -67.84 -14.46 -16.88
N GLY A 20 -67.67 -13.30 -16.24
CA GLY A 20 -68.75 -12.45 -15.76
C GLY A 20 -69.26 -11.49 -16.85
N ALA A 21 -70.43 -10.89 -16.62
CA ALA A 21 -71.12 -10.08 -17.63
C ALA A 21 -70.37 -8.80 -18.07
N ASP A 22 -69.57 -8.20 -17.18
CA ASP A 22 -68.78 -6.98 -17.44
C ASP A 22 -67.27 -7.23 -17.47
N GLN A 23 -66.77 -8.29 -16.82
CA GLN A 23 -65.35 -8.64 -16.73
C GLN A 23 -65.18 -10.13 -16.37
N ALA A 24 -64.16 -10.79 -16.93
CA ALA A 24 -63.78 -12.14 -16.52
C ALA A 24 -62.95 -12.11 -15.22
N THR A 25 -63.24 -13.03 -14.31
CA THR A 25 -62.57 -13.21 -13.02
C THR A 25 -61.77 -14.51 -13.04
N GLU A 26 -60.46 -14.42 -12.88
CA GLU A 26 -59.58 -15.59 -12.74
C GLU A 26 -59.38 -15.90 -11.25
N GLN A 27 -59.47 -17.18 -10.86
CA GLN A 27 -59.35 -17.63 -9.46
C GLN A 27 -58.62 -18.98 -9.37
N SER A 28 -58.11 -19.31 -8.18
CA SER A 28 -57.36 -20.55 -7.85
C SER A 28 -57.80 -21.16 -6.51
N THR A 29 -57.14 -22.21 -6.02
CA THR A 29 -57.52 -23.01 -4.82
C THR A 29 -56.34 -23.26 -3.85
N ASP A 30 -56.57 -23.26 -2.52
CA ASP A 30 -55.55 -23.29 -1.42
C ASP A 30 -54.76 -24.64 -1.18
N VAL A 31 -53.56 -24.60 -0.52
CA VAL A 31 -52.37 -25.50 -0.80
C VAL A 31 -51.40 -25.81 0.40
N SER A 32 -50.43 -26.76 0.44
CA SER A 32 -50.26 -28.04 -0.32
C SER A 32 -48.92 -28.85 -0.27
N ALA A 33 -48.93 -30.08 0.31
CA ALA A 33 -48.58 -31.34 -0.35
C ALA A 33 -49.49 -32.53 0.12
N PRO A 34 -49.64 -33.63 -0.64
CA PRO A 34 -49.15 -33.91 -2.00
C PRO A 34 -50.28 -33.97 -3.06
N CYS A 35 -50.02 -33.53 -4.29
CA CYS A 35 -50.99 -33.57 -5.39
C CYS A 35 -50.53 -34.47 -6.52
N ILE A 36 -50.75 -35.74 -6.25
CA ILE A 36 -50.53 -36.88 -7.13
C ILE A 36 -51.92 -37.39 -7.53
N VAL A 37 -52.15 -37.58 -8.83
CA VAL A 37 -53.33 -38.24 -9.38
C VAL A 37 -52.93 -39.67 -9.77
N THR A 38 -53.66 -40.67 -9.28
CA THR A 38 -53.56 -42.05 -9.76
C THR A 38 -54.95 -42.60 -10.06
N SER A 39 -55.01 -43.72 -10.80
CA SER A 39 -56.26 -44.44 -11.06
C SER A 39 -56.92 -45.02 -9.79
N GLU A 40 -56.18 -45.15 -8.68
CA GLU A 40 -56.72 -45.58 -7.38
C GLU A 40 -57.09 -44.41 -6.44
N MET A 41 -56.48 -43.23 -6.64
CA MET A 41 -56.72 -42.02 -5.83
C MET A 41 -57.05 -40.82 -6.73
N PRO A 42 -58.35 -40.61 -7.02
CA PRO A 42 -58.81 -39.42 -7.74
C PRO A 42 -58.62 -38.17 -6.87
N TYR A 43 -58.18 -37.09 -7.49
CA TYR A 43 -57.85 -35.85 -6.80
C TYR A 43 -59.08 -34.94 -6.76
N VAL A 44 -59.66 -34.73 -5.56
CA VAL A 44 -60.89 -33.95 -5.36
C VAL A 44 -60.60 -32.69 -4.56
N VAL A 45 -61.02 -31.53 -5.07
CA VAL A 45 -60.94 -30.22 -4.41
C VAL A 45 -62.28 -29.49 -4.43
N SER A 46 -62.65 -28.89 -3.29
CA SER A 46 -63.77 -27.94 -3.22
C SER A 46 -63.31 -26.51 -3.45
N PHE A 47 -64.07 -25.73 -4.21
CA PHE A 47 -63.82 -24.31 -4.43
C PHE A 47 -65.12 -23.48 -4.34
N VAL A 48 -64.97 -22.17 -4.19
CA VAL A 48 -66.09 -21.21 -4.04
C VAL A 48 -65.82 -20.00 -4.95
N PRO A 49 -66.62 -19.79 -6.01
CA PRO A 49 -66.51 -18.62 -6.89
C PRO A 49 -66.67 -17.29 -6.13
N GLY A 50 -65.69 -16.39 -6.28
CA GLY A 50 -65.76 -15.02 -5.77
C GLY A 50 -66.68 -14.10 -6.60
N ALA A 51 -67.07 -14.54 -7.79
CA ALA A 51 -67.97 -13.84 -8.71
C ALA A 51 -68.90 -14.84 -9.42
N SER A 52 -70.10 -14.40 -9.79
CA SER A 52 -71.03 -15.19 -10.61
C SER A 52 -70.70 -15.01 -12.09
N GLY A 53 -70.77 -16.09 -12.88
CA GLY A 53 -70.45 -16.06 -14.30
C GLY A 53 -70.46 -17.46 -14.93
N SER A 54 -69.72 -17.65 -16.01
CA SER A 54 -69.57 -18.93 -16.70
C SER A 54 -68.15 -19.47 -16.59
N LEU A 55 -67.98 -20.70 -16.11
CA LEU A 55 -66.70 -21.40 -16.18
C LEU A 55 -66.64 -22.23 -17.47
N ASN A 56 -65.66 -21.94 -18.31
CA ASN A 56 -65.51 -22.53 -19.65
C ASN A 56 -64.29 -23.47 -19.76
N GLU A 57 -63.22 -23.18 -19.03
CA GLU A 57 -61.97 -23.96 -19.06
C GLU A 57 -61.20 -23.89 -17.74
N ILE A 58 -60.39 -24.91 -17.49
CA ILE A 58 -59.46 -25.02 -16.37
C ILE A 58 -58.05 -25.22 -16.90
N VAL A 59 -57.09 -24.46 -16.38
CA VAL A 59 -55.67 -24.56 -16.77
C VAL A 59 -54.88 -25.26 -15.67
N LEU A 60 -54.08 -26.24 -16.07
CA LEU A 60 -53.11 -26.94 -15.23
C LEU A 60 -51.70 -26.49 -15.60
N GLU A 61 -51.00 -25.77 -14.71
CA GLU A 61 -49.73 -25.10 -15.05
C GLU A 61 -48.60 -26.07 -15.42
N HIS A 62 -48.42 -27.11 -14.62
CA HIS A 62 -47.41 -28.15 -14.84
C HIS A 62 -47.98 -29.54 -14.53
N VAL A 63 -48.03 -30.40 -15.55
CA VAL A 63 -48.45 -31.81 -15.43
C VAL A 63 -47.32 -32.72 -15.94
N THR A 64 -46.81 -33.59 -15.08
CA THR A 64 -45.72 -34.53 -15.42
C THR A 64 -46.03 -35.95 -14.96
N SER A 65 -45.71 -36.96 -15.79
CA SER A 65 -45.81 -38.38 -15.44
C SER A 65 -44.58 -38.82 -14.65
N VAL A 66 -44.79 -39.34 -13.44
CA VAL A 66 -43.70 -39.73 -12.53
C VAL A 66 -43.23 -41.16 -12.82
N ALA A 67 -42.61 -41.29 -13.99
CA ALA A 67 -41.73 -42.40 -14.40
C ALA A 67 -42.27 -43.83 -14.24
N GLU A 68 -43.11 -44.26 -15.20
CA GLU A 68 -42.95 -45.61 -15.75
C GLU A 68 -41.83 -45.63 -16.82
N SER A 69 -41.26 -46.80 -17.11
CA SER A 69 -39.90 -46.92 -17.63
C SER A 69 -39.74 -46.74 -19.14
N THR A 70 -38.88 -45.80 -19.55
CA THR A 70 -38.15 -45.77 -20.86
C THR A 70 -38.98 -45.80 -22.16
N SER A 71 -40.30 -45.78 -22.10
CA SER A 71 -41.20 -45.69 -23.26
C SER A 71 -42.50 -45.04 -22.81
N PRO A 72 -42.71 -43.73 -23.08
CA PRO A 72 -43.83 -43.00 -22.52
C PRO A 72 -45.15 -43.49 -23.13
N THR A 73 -45.98 -44.09 -22.29
CA THR A 73 -47.37 -44.43 -22.59
C THR A 73 -48.23 -43.16 -22.54
N PRO A 74 -49.24 -43.01 -23.42
CA PRO A 74 -50.24 -41.97 -23.27
C PRO A 74 -51.20 -42.34 -22.13
N HIS A 75 -51.40 -41.42 -21.20
CA HIS A 75 -52.43 -41.47 -20.16
C HIS A 75 -53.55 -40.49 -20.51
N THR A 76 -54.75 -40.70 -19.98
CA THR A 76 -55.89 -39.77 -20.11
C THR A 76 -56.22 -39.15 -18.76
N LEU A 77 -55.94 -37.85 -18.62
CA LEU A 77 -56.37 -37.05 -17.48
C LEU A 77 -57.79 -36.52 -17.77
N SER A 78 -58.74 -36.92 -16.93
CA SER A 78 -60.14 -36.51 -16.99
C SER A 78 -60.49 -35.59 -15.83
N LEU A 79 -61.40 -34.65 -16.07
CA LEU A 79 -61.84 -33.60 -15.18
C LEU A 79 -63.37 -33.61 -15.11
N PHE A 80 -63.92 -33.53 -13.90
CA PHE A 80 -65.35 -33.41 -13.64
C PHE A 80 -65.62 -32.26 -12.66
N ILE A 81 -66.72 -31.54 -12.86
CA ILE A 81 -67.21 -30.48 -11.96
C ILE A 81 -68.58 -30.87 -11.41
N SER A 82 -68.85 -30.63 -10.13
CA SER A 82 -70.11 -30.99 -9.47
C SER A 82 -70.46 -30.09 -8.28
N GLU A 83 -71.72 -30.17 -7.81
CA GLU A 83 -72.15 -29.58 -6.52
C GLU A 83 -71.96 -30.56 -5.34
N GLU A 84 -71.71 -31.84 -5.61
CA GLU A 84 -71.49 -32.88 -4.60
C GLU A 84 -70.05 -33.45 -4.62
N PRO A 85 -69.42 -33.71 -3.45
CA PRO A 85 -68.00 -34.10 -3.37
C PRO A 85 -67.66 -35.47 -3.97
N ASN A 86 -68.64 -36.33 -4.19
CA ASN A 86 -68.45 -37.74 -4.54
C ASN A 86 -69.32 -38.20 -5.72
N SER A 87 -69.85 -37.27 -6.53
CA SER A 87 -70.45 -37.64 -7.81
C SER A 87 -69.40 -38.31 -8.70
N THR A 88 -69.76 -39.49 -9.21
CA THR A 88 -69.12 -40.10 -10.37
C THR A 88 -69.46 -39.30 -11.65
N SER A 89 -69.13 -39.84 -12.83
CA SER A 89 -69.39 -39.20 -14.14
C SER A 89 -70.83 -38.74 -14.36
N GLU A 90 -71.82 -39.30 -13.66
CA GLU A 90 -73.12 -38.67 -13.43
C GLU A 90 -73.34 -38.47 -11.90
N PRO A 91 -73.94 -37.34 -11.45
CA PRO A 91 -74.27 -36.12 -12.21
C PRO A 91 -73.17 -35.06 -12.10
N ALA A 92 -72.21 -35.06 -13.05
CA ALA A 92 -71.32 -33.92 -13.25
C ALA A 92 -72.08 -32.76 -13.96
N LEU A 93 -71.77 -31.51 -13.59
CA LEU A 93 -72.22 -30.31 -14.30
C LEU A 93 -71.56 -30.16 -15.67
N ALA A 94 -70.29 -30.52 -15.76
CA ALA A 94 -69.50 -30.58 -16.99
C ALA A 94 -68.29 -31.52 -16.80
N SER A 95 -67.70 -31.94 -17.92
CA SER A 95 -66.48 -32.73 -17.96
C SER A 95 -65.48 -32.22 -19.00
N ALA A 96 -64.21 -32.58 -18.84
CA ALA A 96 -63.17 -32.42 -19.86
C ALA A 96 -62.18 -33.58 -19.78
N SER A 97 -61.42 -33.81 -20.84
CA SER A 97 -60.29 -34.74 -20.77
C SER A 97 -59.18 -34.37 -21.76
N VAL A 98 -57.95 -34.75 -21.41
CA VAL A 98 -56.77 -34.62 -22.27
C VAL A 98 -55.94 -35.89 -22.20
N THR A 99 -55.67 -36.47 -23.37
CA THR A 99 -54.82 -37.66 -23.52
C THR A 99 -53.44 -37.23 -23.99
N GLY A 100 -52.39 -37.61 -23.26
CA GLY A 100 -51.02 -37.24 -23.55
C GLY A 100 -50.01 -38.12 -22.80
N THR A 101 -48.74 -38.03 -23.18
CA THR A 101 -47.67 -38.74 -22.47
C THR A 101 -47.26 -38.06 -21.16
N PHE A 102 -47.62 -36.77 -20.98
CA PHE A 102 -47.21 -35.93 -19.85
C PHE A 102 -45.70 -36.01 -19.56
N ALA A 103 -44.90 -36.17 -20.62
CA ALA A 103 -43.44 -36.14 -20.51
C ALA A 103 -42.99 -34.66 -20.58
N PRO A 104 -42.15 -34.18 -19.64
CA PRO A 104 -41.73 -32.79 -19.61
C PRO A 104 -40.93 -32.42 -20.86
N SER A 105 -41.29 -31.31 -21.52
CA SER A 105 -40.57 -30.84 -22.71
C SER A 105 -39.31 -30.04 -22.35
N ASN A 106 -39.50 -28.91 -21.65
CA ASN A 106 -38.44 -27.97 -21.27
C ASN A 106 -38.32 -27.78 -19.74
N ASP A 107 -39.41 -27.94 -18.98
CA ASP A 107 -39.40 -27.82 -17.51
C ASP A 107 -39.66 -29.19 -16.86
N PRO A 108 -38.82 -29.66 -15.92
CA PRO A 108 -38.95 -31.00 -15.33
C PRO A 108 -40.26 -31.21 -14.55
N ARG A 109 -40.96 -30.14 -14.16
CA ARG A 109 -42.27 -30.21 -13.49
C ARG A 109 -43.42 -30.56 -14.44
N GLY A 110 -43.20 -30.46 -15.75
CA GLY A 110 -44.19 -30.77 -16.78
C GLY A 110 -44.71 -29.56 -17.54
N ASP A 111 -45.42 -29.84 -18.63
CA ASP A 111 -45.99 -28.84 -19.53
C ASP A 111 -47.36 -28.34 -19.02
N THR A 112 -47.83 -27.22 -19.57
CA THR A 112 -49.14 -26.62 -19.27
C THR A 112 -50.25 -27.24 -20.12
N TYR A 113 -51.38 -27.59 -19.50
CA TYR A 113 -52.54 -28.18 -20.18
C TYR A 113 -53.84 -27.45 -19.86
N THR A 114 -54.53 -26.95 -20.89
CA THR A 114 -55.87 -26.38 -20.77
C THR A 114 -56.93 -27.46 -21.02
N LEU A 115 -57.82 -27.64 -20.05
CA LEU A 115 -58.98 -28.52 -20.08
C LEU A 115 -60.23 -27.68 -20.32
N THR A 116 -60.60 -27.50 -21.60
CA THR A 116 -61.87 -26.89 -22.00
C THR A 116 -63.03 -27.84 -21.70
N LEU A 117 -64.07 -27.33 -21.04
CA LEU A 117 -65.24 -28.11 -20.63
C LEU A 117 -66.16 -28.43 -21.82
N ASP A 118 -66.81 -29.59 -21.77
CA ASP A 118 -67.80 -30.06 -22.74
C ASP A 118 -69.03 -29.13 -22.85
N GLN A 119 -69.40 -28.48 -21.75
CA GLN A 119 -70.35 -27.38 -21.71
C GLN A 119 -69.95 -26.32 -20.67
N PRO A 120 -70.24 -25.02 -20.92
CA PRO A 120 -70.04 -23.96 -19.94
C PRO A 120 -70.85 -24.17 -18.65
N VAL A 121 -70.21 -24.08 -17.48
CA VAL A 121 -70.86 -24.25 -16.18
C VAL A 121 -71.28 -22.90 -15.60
N PRO A 122 -72.58 -22.64 -15.36
CA PRO A 122 -73.02 -21.44 -14.66
C PRO A 122 -72.61 -21.50 -13.19
N MET A 123 -71.76 -20.56 -12.78
CA MET A 123 -71.24 -20.43 -11.42
C MET A 123 -71.99 -19.33 -10.66
N GLU A 124 -72.52 -19.67 -9.48
CA GLU A 124 -73.02 -18.68 -8.53
C GLU A 124 -71.94 -18.31 -7.51
N ARG A 125 -71.80 -17.01 -7.25
CA ARG A 125 -70.92 -16.46 -6.23
C ARG A 125 -71.27 -17.01 -4.84
N ASP A 126 -70.23 -17.26 -4.04
CA ASP A 126 -70.31 -17.73 -2.64
C ASP A 126 -70.97 -19.14 -2.48
N THR A 127 -71.30 -19.82 -3.59
CA THR A 127 -71.75 -21.24 -3.64
C THR A 127 -70.56 -22.19 -3.74
N GLN A 128 -70.64 -23.36 -3.09
CA GLN A 128 -69.54 -24.34 -3.08
C GLN A 128 -69.69 -25.38 -4.19
N TYR A 129 -68.63 -25.53 -4.99
CA TYR A 129 -68.51 -26.54 -6.05
C TYR A 129 -67.32 -27.47 -5.77
N TYR A 130 -67.28 -28.59 -6.46
CA TYR A 130 -66.22 -29.59 -6.39
C TYR A 130 -65.65 -29.86 -7.78
N LEU A 131 -64.35 -30.10 -7.80
CA LEU A 131 -63.53 -30.40 -8.97
C LEU A 131 -62.83 -31.73 -8.71
N ARG A 132 -62.96 -32.68 -9.63
CA ARG A 132 -62.39 -34.03 -9.54
C ARG A 132 -61.53 -34.33 -10.76
N LEU A 133 -60.25 -34.62 -10.52
CA LEU A 133 -59.30 -35.09 -11.53
C LEU A 133 -59.05 -36.59 -11.37
N GLU A 134 -59.12 -37.34 -12.47
CA GLU A 134 -58.87 -38.78 -12.53
C GLU A 134 -57.90 -39.09 -13.68
N VAL A 135 -57.04 -40.09 -13.52
CA VAL A 135 -56.20 -40.59 -14.63
C VAL A 135 -56.51 -42.05 -14.89
N ASP A 136 -56.59 -42.44 -16.18
CA ASP A 136 -56.89 -43.83 -16.58
C ASP A 136 -55.85 -44.85 -16.11
N SER A 137 -54.60 -44.41 -15.93
CA SER A 137 -53.44 -45.25 -15.67
C SER A 137 -52.25 -44.40 -15.18
N GLY A 138 -51.28 -45.03 -14.51
CA GLY A 138 -50.04 -44.35 -14.09
C GLY A 138 -50.20 -43.39 -12.91
N LEU A 139 -49.24 -42.46 -12.80
CA LEU A 139 -49.13 -41.50 -11.70
C LEU A 139 -48.71 -40.13 -12.25
N LEU A 140 -49.62 -39.16 -12.22
CA LEU A 140 -49.35 -37.79 -12.63
C LEU A 140 -49.10 -36.91 -11.41
N SER A 141 -48.06 -36.09 -11.46
CA SER A 141 -47.80 -35.03 -10.49
C SER A 141 -48.28 -33.69 -11.04
N LEU A 142 -49.01 -32.94 -10.22
CA LEU A 142 -49.49 -31.59 -10.53
C LEU A 142 -48.74 -30.55 -9.70
N SER A 143 -48.28 -29.47 -10.33
CA SER A 143 -47.75 -28.30 -9.60
C SER A 143 -48.16 -26.98 -10.22
N GLY A 144 -48.29 -25.95 -9.38
CA GLY A 144 -48.61 -24.59 -9.78
C GLY A 144 -47.39 -23.79 -10.24
N ALA A 145 -47.68 -22.68 -10.92
CA ALA A 145 -46.67 -21.70 -11.27
C ALA A 145 -45.94 -21.20 -10.00
N THR A 146 -44.62 -21.14 -10.06
CA THR A 146 -43.77 -20.79 -8.93
C THR A 146 -43.29 -19.34 -8.99
N VAL A 147 -43.19 -18.73 -7.81
CA VAL A 147 -42.65 -17.37 -7.65
C VAL A 147 -41.37 -17.42 -6.81
N ALA A 148 -40.34 -16.69 -7.24
CA ALA A 148 -39.16 -16.43 -6.42
C ALA A 148 -39.17 -15.02 -5.86
N ASN A 149 -38.85 -14.90 -4.57
CA ASN A 149 -38.53 -13.64 -3.93
C ASN A 149 -37.01 -13.48 -3.79
N GLU A 150 -36.54 -12.23 -3.82
CA GLU A 150 -35.11 -11.90 -3.75
C GLU A 150 -34.48 -12.25 -2.38
N THR A 151 -35.19 -12.00 -1.29
CA THR A 151 -34.79 -12.28 0.10
C THR A 151 -36.04 -12.48 0.97
N ASP A 152 -35.91 -13.00 2.20
CA ASP A 152 -36.97 -13.04 3.22
C ASP A 152 -36.96 -11.80 4.15
N TYR A 153 -36.02 -10.88 3.92
CA TYR A 153 -35.85 -9.65 4.70
C TYR A 153 -36.68 -8.45 4.19
N ASP A 154 -36.98 -8.41 2.88
CA ASP A 154 -37.81 -7.40 2.23
C ASP A 154 -39.28 -7.87 2.15
N TYR A 155 -40.19 -7.07 1.61
CA TYR A 155 -41.59 -7.43 1.40
C TYR A 155 -41.74 -8.60 0.42
N PRO A 156 -42.11 -9.83 0.87
CA PRO A 156 -42.32 -10.93 -0.05
C PRO A 156 -43.62 -10.70 -0.83
N LEU A 157 -43.56 -10.83 -2.15
CA LEU A 157 -44.74 -10.82 -3.01
C LEU A 157 -45.11 -12.25 -3.42
N PRO A 158 -46.41 -12.57 -3.59
CA PRO A 158 -47.57 -11.71 -3.36
C PRO A 158 -47.87 -11.45 -1.87
N LEU A 159 -48.45 -10.28 -1.58
CA LEU A 159 -48.97 -9.96 -0.24
C LEU A 159 -50.28 -10.69 0.07
N ARG A 160 -50.65 -10.72 1.35
CA ARG A 160 -51.97 -11.20 1.80
C ARG A 160 -53.05 -10.17 1.45
N VAL A 161 -54.00 -10.55 0.60
CA VAL A 161 -55.10 -9.70 0.10
C VAL A 161 -56.41 -10.48 0.21
N ASP A 162 -57.51 -9.78 0.51
CA ASP A 162 -58.89 -10.31 0.60
C ASP A 162 -59.08 -11.58 1.47
N GLY A 163 -58.17 -11.79 2.42
CA GLY A 163 -58.18 -12.91 3.37
C GLY A 163 -57.28 -14.09 2.98
N TYR A 164 -56.77 -14.13 1.75
CA TYR A 164 -55.88 -15.18 1.26
C TYR A 164 -54.44 -15.01 1.76
N ASP A 165 -53.77 -16.14 1.99
CA ASP A 165 -52.36 -16.19 2.35
C ASP A 165 -51.54 -16.80 1.22
N ALA A 166 -50.91 -15.95 0.41
CA ALA A 166 -50.14 -16.35 -0.77
C ALA A 166 -49.09 -17.44 -0.47
N PHE A 167 -48.49 -17.44 0.72
CA PHE A 167 -47.53 -18.45 1.19
C PHE A 167 -48.06 -19.35 2.31
N GLY A 168 -49.31 -19.14 2.73
CA GLY A 168 -50.08 -20.10 3.54
C GLY A 168 -50.62 -21.27 2.71
N GLY A 169 -50.47 -21.17 1.40
CA GLY A 169 -50.61 -22.26 0.46
C GLY A 169 -50.20 -21.88 -0.94
N LEU A 170 -50.94 -20.93 -1.55
CA LEU A 170 -51.08 -20.76 -3.01
C LEU A 170 -49.76 -20.86 -3.82
N TYR A 171 -48.66 -20.34 -3.26
CA TYR A 171 -47.32 -20.40 -3.83
C TYR A 171 -46.29 -21.03 -2.87
N ARG A 172 -45.24 -21.64 -3.45
CA ARG A 172 -44.05 -22.14 -2.75
C ARG A 172 -43.32 -21.01 -2.01
N GLY A 173 -43.27 -21.07 -0.69
CA GLY A 173 -42.52 -20.12 0.16
C GLY A 173 -41.03 -20.42 0.33
N ASP A 174 -40.52 -21.53 -0.22
CA ASP A 174 -39.12 -21.95 -0.10
C ASP A 174 -38.20 -21.39 -1.20
N LEU A 175 -38.79 -20.89 -2.29
CA LEU A 175 -38.10 -20.30 -3.44
C LEU A 175 -37.67 -18.86 -3.14
N ASN A 176 -36.60 -18.75 -2.36
CA ASN A 176 -36.04 -17.49 -1.92
C ASN A 176 -34.55 -17.39 -2.30
N LEU A 177 -34.20 -16.49 -3.22
CA LEU A 177 -32.84 -16.41 -3.79
C LEU A 177 -31.78 -16.04 -2.74
N GLN A 178 -32.17 -15.28 -1.72
CA GLN A 178 -31.29 -14.70 -0.70
C GLN A 178 -30.13 -13.87 -1.29
N VAL A 179 -30.49 -12.91 -2.14
CA VAL A 179 -29.56 -11.99 -2.82
C VAL A 179 -28.63 -11.22 -1.88
N TYR A 180 -28.99 -11.04 -0.61
CA TYR A 180 -28.18 -10.34 0.39
C TYR A 180 -27.11 -11.21 1.10
N PHE A 181 -27.21 -12.55 1.02
CA PHE A 181 -26.20 -13.45 1.62
C PHE A 181 -24.83 -13.27 0.94
N ASP A 182 -23.72 -13.55 1.62
CA ASP A 182 -22.39 -13.39 1.03
C ASP A 182 -22.22 -14.27 -0.24
N ASP A 183 -21.61 -13.72 -1.29
CA ASP A 183 -21.44 -14.42 -2.57
C ASP A 183 -20.42 -15.56 -2.44
N ASN A 184 -20.89 -16.80 -2.61
CA ASN A 184 -20.10 -18.02 -2.47
C ASN A 184 -20.68 -19.17 -3.32
N ILE A 185 -20.01 -20.34 -3.30
CA ILE A 185 -20.40 -21.50 -4.13
C ILE A 185 -21.80 -22.05 -3.77
N ASP A 186 -22.19 -22.01 -2.50
CA ASP A 186 -23.53 -22.45 -2.07
C ASP A 186 -24.61 -21.49 -2.57
N LYS A 187 -24.31 -20.19 -2.64
CA LYS A 187 -25.21 -19.18 -3.24
C LYS A 187 -25.29 -19.29 -4.75
N LEU A 188 -24.19 -19.62 -5.45
CA LEU A 188 -24.23 -19.94 -6.88
C LEU A 188 -25.13 -21.15 -7.15
N ASN A 189 -24.93 -22.24 -6.41
CA ASN A 189 -25.78 -23.44 -6.47
C ASN A 189 -27.24 -23.12 -6.14
N ARG A 190 -27.49 -22.24 -5.15
CA ARG A 190 -28.83 -21.75 -4.79
C ARG A 190 -29.49 -20.97 -5.94
N PHE A 191 -28.79 -20.03 -6.56
CA PHE A 191 -29.30 -19.28 -7.72
C PHE A 191 -29.67 -20.22 -8.87
N VAL A 192 -28.76 -21.12 -9.27
CA VAL A 192 -29.01 -22.08 -10.36
C VAL A 192 -30.21 -22.98 -10.06
N THR A 193 -30.32 -23.50 -8.83
CA THR A 193 -31.41 -24.39 -8.42
C THR A 193 -32.76 -23.66 -8.36
N ILE A 194 -32.81 -22.49 -7.72
CA ILE A 194 -34.07 -21.75 -7.55
C ILE A 194 -34.55 -21.17 -8.88
N LEU A 195 -33.68 -20.64 -9.73
CA LEU A 195 -34.05 -20.11 -11.04
C LEU A 195 -34.49 -21.20 -12.02
N ASN A 196 -34.03 -22.45 -11.86
CA ASN A 196 -34.63 -23.60 -12.54
C ASN A 196 -36.07 -23.84 -12.08
N ASP A 197 -36.31 -23.87 -10.78
CA ASP A 197 -37.60 -24.17 -10.15
C ASP A 197 -38.63 -23.02 -10.20
N THR A 198 -38.31 -21.86 -10.79
CA THR A 198 -39.09 -20.62 -10.75
C THR A 198 -39.76 -20.29 -12.09
N ASP A 199 -41.00 -19.83 -12.10
CA ASP A 199 -41.66 -19.28 -13.30
C ASP A 199 -41.70 -17.77 -13.33
N TYR A 200 -41.81 -17.13 -12.17
CA TYR A 200 -41.83 -15.67 -12.05
C TYR A 200 -40.86 -15.19 -10.96
N ILE A 201 -40.01 -14.21 -11.29
CA ILE A 201 -39.15 -13.53 -10.31
C ILE A 201 -39.82 -12.20 -9.95
N LEU A 202 -40.01 -11.97 -8.66
CA LEU A 202 -40.70 -10.80 -8.12
C LEU A 202 -39.68 -9.89 -7.42
N ILE A 203 -39.50 -8.68 -7.94
CA ILE A 203 -38.67 -7.63 -7.35
C ILE A 203 -39.62 -6.56 -6.80
N PRO A 204 -39.80 -6.43 -5.47
CA PRO A 204 -40.81 -5.56 -4.87
C PRO A 204 -40.40 -4.09 -4.81
N THR A 205 -39.11 -3.82 -4.60
CA THR A 205 -38.57 -2.49 -4.28
C THR A 205 -37.21 -2.30 -4.95
N ASN A 206 -36.57 -1.14 -4.74
CA ASN A 206 -35.18 -0.89 -5.16
C ASN A 206 -34.13 -1.22 -4.08
N HIS A 207 -34.53 -1.75 -2.93
CA HIS A 207 -33.68 -2.02 -1.76
C HIS A 207 -32.53 -2.98 -2.09
N GLN A 208 -32.84 -4.12 -2.72
CA GLN A 208 -31.84 -5.14 -3.02
C GLN A 208 -30.91 -4.71 -4.15
N TYR A 209 -31.40 -4.59 -5.38
CA TYR A 209 -30.56 -4.24 -6.53
C TYR A 209 -29.91 -2.85 -6.39
N GLY A 210 -30.56 -1.91 -5.71
CA GLY A 210 -30.07 -0.53 -5.55
C GLY A 210 -28.94 -0.37 -4.54
N GLN A 211 -28.87 -1.22 -3.52
CA GLN A 211 -27.73 -1.26 -2.60
C GLN A 211 -26.64 -2.24 -3.08
N ILE A 212 -27.02 -3.48 -3.43
CA ILE A 212 -26.09 -4.58 -3.69
C ILE A 212 -25.18 -4.30 -4.90
N THR A 213 -25.73 -3.79 -6.00
CA THR A 213 -24.97 -3.54 -7.24
C THR A 213 -23.98 -2.36 -7.13
N ARG A 214 -23.99 -1.62 -6.01
CA ARG A 214 -23.00 -0.58 -5.67
C ARG A 214 -21.79 -1.12 -4.91
N LEU A 215 -21.79 -2.41 -4.53
CA LEU A 215 -20.70 -3.09 -3.83
C LEU A 215 -20.25 -4.36 -4.60
N PRO A 216 -19.86 -4.24 -5.89
CA PRO A 216 -19.54 -5.38 -6.73
C PRO A 216 -18.35 -6.21 -6.22
N GLU A 217 -17.47 -5.65 -5.38
CA GLU A 217 -16.36 -6.37 -4.76
C GLU A 217 -16.83 -7.36 -3.68
N ARG A 218 -17.94 -7.07 -3.00
CA ARG A 218 -18.57 -7.99 -2.01
C ARG A 218 -19.64 -8.87 -2.64
N TYR A 219 -20.32 -8.39 -3.67
CA TYR A 219 -21.44 -9.08 -4.31
C TYR A 219 -21.29 -9.22 -5.84
N PRO A 220 -20.18 -9.80 -6.36
CA PRO A 220 -19.94 -9.87 -7.80
C PRO A 220 -20.90 -10.81 -8.55
N LEU A 221 -21.28 -11.94 -7.95
CA LEU A 221 -22.23 -12.91 -8.51
C LEU A 221 -23.64 -12.31 -8.53
N THR A 222 -24.03 -11.63 -7.45
CA THR A 222 -25.35 -10.98 -7.40
C THR A 222 -25.41 -9.75 -8.31
N THR A 223 -24.31 -9.03 -8.46
CA THR A 223 -24.20 -7.92 -9.43
C THR A 223 -24.28 -8.42 -10.87
N LEU A 224 -23.64 -9.56 -11.19
CA LEU A 224 -23.79 -10.19 -12.50
C LEU A 224 -25.23 -10.69 -12.71
N TYR A 225 -25.82 -11.37 -11.73
CA TYR A 225 -27.22 -11.83 -11.79
C TYR A 225 -28.19 -10.69 -12.18
N TYR A 226 -28.12 -9.53 -11.52
CA TYR A 226 -28.95 -8.38 -11.91
C TYR A 226 -28.61 -7.83 -13.30
N ARG A 227 -27.33 -7.75 -13.67
CA ARG A 227 -26.92 -7.31 -15.01
C ARG A 227 -27.54 -8.19 -16.10
N GLU A 228 -27.49 -9.51 -15.92
CA GLU A 228 -27.89 -10.51 -16.90
C GLU A 228 -29.38 -10.83 -16.89
N LEU A 229 -30.06 -10.70 -15.74
CA LEU A 229 -31.52 -10.84 -15.62
C LEU A 229 -32.24 -9.77 -16.44
N LEU A 230 -31.80 -8.51 -16.34
CA LEU A 230 -32.40 -7.42 -17.09
C LEU A 230 -31.80 -7.26 -18.49
N GLY A 231 -30.53 -7.60 -18.71
CA GLY A 231 -29.81 -7.26 -19.96
C GLY A 231 -29.25 -5.84 -19.95
N CYS A 232 -28.72 -5.38 -18.82
CA CYS A 232 -28.15 -4.04 -18.69
C CYS A 232 -26.78 -3.96 -19.42
N PRO A 233 -26.59 -3.07 -20.42
CA PRO A 233 -25.35 -3.03 -21.22
C PRO A 233 -24.08 -2.77 -20.40
N GLU A 234 -22.96 -3.36 -20.82
CA GLU A 234 -21.65 -3.14 -20.20
C GLU A 234 -21.29 -1.65 -20.13
N GLY A 235 -20.56 -1.26 -19.08
CA GLY A 235 -20.24 0.14 -18.77
C GLY A 235 -21.43 0.98 -18.29
N ARG A 236 -22.68 0.50 -18.37
CA ARG A 236 -23.86 1.17 -17.81
C ARG A 236 -24.10 0.77 -16.36
N ASP A 237 -24.51 1.75 -15.56
CA ASP A 237 -24.97 1.58 -14.18
C ASP A 237 -26.25 0.73 -14.12
N ILE A 238 -26.23 -0.33 -13.31
CA ILE A 238 -27.32 -1.29 -13.17
C ILE A 238 -28.51 -0.65 -12.44
N PHE A 239 -28.27 0.19 -11.42
CA PHE A 239 -29.33 0.91 -10.73
C PHE A 239 -30.12 1.80 -11.70
N SER A 240 -29.42 2.54 -12.56
CA SER A 240 -30.05 3.34 -13.63
C SER A 240 -30.75 2.50 -14.71
N CYS A 241 -30.29 1.28 -15.00
CA CYS A 241 -31.01 0.34 -15.88
C CYS A 241 -32.36 -0.06 -15.26
N TYR A 242 -32.35 -0.63 -14.04
CA TYR A 242 -33.57 -1.08 -13.35
C TYR A 242 -34.55 0.07 -13.08
N ARG A 243 -34.05 1.23 -12.66
CA ARG A 243 -34.87 2.46 -12.49
C ARG A 243 -35.68 2.79 -13.73
N LEU A 244 -35.07 2.69 -14.92
CA LEU A 244 -35.70 3.05 -16.19
C LEU A 244 -36.37 1.87 -16.92
N ALA A 245 -36.25 0.64 -16.41
CA ALA A 245 -36.77 -0.56 -17.07
C ALA A 245 -38.30 -0.52 -17.27
N GLN A 246 -38.74 -0.90 -18.47
CA GLN A 246 -40.13 -1.20 -18.85
C GLN A 246 -40.10 -2.47 -19.72
N PRO A 247 -41.23 -3.19 -19.88
CA PRO A 247 -41.29 -4.38 -20.72
C PRO A 247 -40.77 -4.11 -22.14
N GLY A 248 -39.89 -4.98 -22.64
CA GLY A 248 -39.28 -4.86 -23.97
C GLY A 248 -38.20 -3.77 -24.14
N MET A 249 -37.75 -3.08 -23.07
CA MET A 249 -36.64 -2.11 -23.17
C MET A 249 -35.24 -2.72 -23.14
N PHE A 250 -35.11 -3.92 -22.58
CA PHE A 250 -33.85 -4.65 -22.41
C PHE A 250 -34.11 -6.15 -22.61
N GLU A 251 -33.07 -6.90 -22.95
CA GLU A 251 -33.13 -8.34 -23.28
C GLU A 251 -32.11 -9.10 -22.42
N GLY A 252 -32.62 -9.85 -21.44
CA GLY A 252 -31.79 -10.59 -20.47
C GLY A 252 -31.29 -11.93 -21.01
N ARG A 253 -30.13 -12.38 -20.53
CA ARG A 253 -29.51 -13.66 -20.93
C ARG A 253 -29.84 -14.84 -20.03
N LEU A 254 -30.56 -14.63 -18.93
CA LEU A 254 -30.91 -15.70 -17.97
C LEU A 254 -32.19 -16.48 -18.33
N GLY A 255 -32.81 -16.24 -19.49
CA GLY A 255 -34.06 -16.89 -19.90
C GLY A 255 -35.31 -16.33 -19.21
N TYR A 256 -35.31 -15.05 -18.84
CA TYR A 256 -36.40 -14.37 -18.15
C TYR A 256 -36.72 -13.02 -18.81
N ASP A 257 -37.99 -12.79 -19.13
CA ASP A 257 -38.47 -11.55 -19.75
C ASP A 257 -39.15 -10.65 -18.72
N LEU A 258 -38.85 -9.35 -18.71
CA LEU A 258 -39.59 -8.36 -17.91
C LEU A 258 -41.00 -8.16 -18.50
N VAL A 259 -42.02 -8.78 -17.89
CA VAL A 259 -43.39 -8.79 -18.41
C VAL A 259 -44.30 -7.72 -17.81
N ALA A 260 -44.05 -7.29 -16.57
CA ALA A 260 -44.84 -6.24 -15.93
C ALA A 260 -44.00 -5.32 -15.03
N VAL A 261 -44.40 -4.05 -14.99
CA VAL A 261 -43.84 -3.00 -14.13
C VAL A 261 -45.00 -2.23 -13.51
N PHE A 262 -44.97 -2.03 -12.20
CA PHE A 262 -45.94 -1.21 -11.48
C PHE A 262 -45.20 -0.06 -10.81
N GLU A 263 -45.57 1.17 -11.14
CA GLU A 263 -44.92 2.39 -10.68
C GLU A 263 -45.97 3.42 -10.23
N THR A 264 -45.77 4.02 -9.05
CA THR A 264 -46.60 5.12 -8.56
C THR A 264 -45.73 6.34 -8.31
N TYR A 265 -45.89 7.37 -9.13
CA TYR A 265 -45.12 8.61 -9.02
C TYR A 265 -45.92 9.73 -8.32
N PRO A 266 -45.27 10.60 -7.52
CA PRO A 266 -45.91 11.75 -6.90
C PRO A 266 -46.48 12.73 -7.94
N LYS A 267 -47.65 13.29 -7.62
CA LYS A 267 -48.42 14.14 -8.55
C LYS A 267 -48.78 15.48 -7.92
N LEU A 268 -48.44 16.58 -8.61
CA LEU A 268 -48.86 17.93 -8.26
C LEU A 268 -49.87 18.44 -9.31
N GLY A 269 -51.13 18.08 -9.12
CA GLY A 269 -52.18 18.28 -10.12
C GLY A 269 -51.87 17.44 -11.38
N PRO A 270 -51.76 18.04 -12.58
CA PRO A 270 -51.41 17.31 -13.81
C PRO A 270 -49.92 16.98 -13.93
N ILE A 271 -49.05 17.52 -13.07
CA ILE A 271 -47.60 17.30 -13.13
C ILE A 271 -47.27 15.99 -12.41
N VAL A 272 -46.71 15.02 -13.13
CA VAL A 272 -46.16 13.79 -12.57
C VAL A 272 -44.64 13.95 -12.44
N ILE A 273 -44.08 13.60 -11.29
CA ILE A 273 -42.64 13.73 -11.00
C ILE A 273 -42.08 12.31 -10.80
N ASN A 274 -41.24 11.82 -11.72
CA ASN A 274 -40.52 10.57 -11.49
C ASN A 274 -39.44 10.81 -10.43
N ASP A 275 -39.64 10.24 -9.25
CA ASP A 275 -38.79 10.38 -8.06
C ASP A 275 -37.95 9.12 -7.78
N GLN A 276 -37.85 8.17 -8.73
CA GLN A 276 -37.05 6.95 -8.57
C GLN A 276 -35.52 7.20 -8.54
N ALA A 277 -35.12 8.48 -8.58
CA ALA A 277 -33.76 8.96 -8.37
C ALA A 277 -33.58 9.70 -7.02
N ALA A 278 -34.59 9.67 -6.15
CA ALA A 278 -34.57 10.26 -4.81
C ALA A 278 -33.79 9.37 -3.82
N GLU A 279 -33.84 9.78 -2.55
CA GLU A 279 -33.34 9.00 -1.42
C GLU A 279 -34.25 7.78 -1.17
N GLU A 280 -33.66 6.69 -0.66
CA GLU A 280 -34.26 5.35 -0.67
C GLU A 280 -35.60 5.26 0.08
N ALA A 281 -35.79 6.05 1.15
CA ALA A 281 -37.03 6.01 1.94
C ALA A 281 -38.27 6.39 1.12
N PHE A 282 -38.14 7.32 0.16
CA PHE A 282 -39.26 7.69 -0.74
C PHE A 282 -39.62 6.55 -1.68
N THR A 283 -38.61 5.91 -2.28
CA THR A 283 -38.80 4.80 -3.23
C THR A 283 -39.12 3.46 -2.56
N PHE A 284 -38.89 3.33 -1.25
CA PHE A 284 -39.15 2.10 -0.51
C PHE A 284 -40.52 2.13 0.18
N TYR A 285 -40.91 3.25 0.82
CA TYR A 285 -42.14 3.33 1.61
C TYR A 285 -43.33 3.99 0.86
N ASP A 286 -43.10 5.06 0.10
CA ASP A 286 -44.18 5.83 -0.56
C ASP A 286 -44.41 5.41 -2.02
N HIS A 287 -43.31 5.22 -2.78
CA HIS A 287 -43.33 5.06 -4.24
C HIS A 287 -42.50 3.85 -4.73
N PRO A 288 -42.82 2.62 -4.31
CA PRO A 288 -42.15 1.41 -4.80
C PRO A 288 -42.39 1.18 -6.30
N LYS A 289 -41.37 0.61 -6.95
CA LYS A 289 -41.43 0.12 -8.32
C LYS A 289 -41.32 -1.40 -8.32
N VAL A 290 -42.46 -2.08 -8.46
CA VAL A 290 -42.52 -3.54 -8.54
C VAL A 290 -42.22 -3.98 -9.97
N MET A 291 -41.40 -5.01 -10.13
CA MET A 291 -41.06 -5.60 -11.43
C MET A 291 -41.29 -7.11 -11.39
N ILE A 292 -41.95 -7.65 -12.42
CA ILE A 292 -42.23 -9.07 -12.58
C ILE A 292 -41.53 -9.57 -13.84
N PHE A 293 -40.60 -10.50 -13.66
CA PHE A 293 -39.97 -11.24 -14.76
C PHE A 293 -40.63 -12.62 -14.89
N LYS A 294 -40.77 -13.13 -16.11
CA LYS A 294 -41.32 -14.46 -16.40
C LYS A 294 -40.30 -15.33 -17.15
N LYS A 295 -40.16 -16.60 -16.77
CA LYS A 295 -39.34 -17.60 -17.48
C LYS A 295 -39.83 -17.73 -18.93
N ASN A 296 -38.93 -17.62 -19.89
CA ASN A 296 -39.22 -17.68 -21.32
C ASN A 296 -38.82 -19.04 -21.93
N GLN A 297 -39.18 -19.28 -23.19
CA GLN A 297 -38.93 -20.56 -23.87
C GLN A 297 -37.45 -20.85 -24.17
N ASN A 298 -36.57 -19.86 -24.00
CA ASN A 298 -35.13 -19.98 -24.21
C ASN A 298 -34.36 -20.32 -22.92
N PHE A 299 -35.05 -20.47 -21.78
CA PHE A 299 -34.42 -20.80 -20.50
C PHE A 299 -33.62 -22.12 -20.57
N ASN A 300 -32.35 -22.07 -20.18
CA ASN A 300 -31.44 -23.21 -20.19
C ASN A 300 -30.56 -23.21 -18.92
N ILE A 301 -30.69 -24.24 -18.09
CA ILE A 301 -29.96 -24.36 -16.81
C ILE A 301 -28.43 -24.41 -17.01
N THR A 302 -27.95 -25.02 -18.10
CA THR A 302 -26.51 -25.12 -18.40
C THR A 302 -25.93 -23.78 -18.82
N GLU A 303 -26.70 -22.99 -19.59
CA GLU A 303 -26.30 -21.62 -19.97
C GLU A 303 -26.35 -20.67 -18.77
N LEU A 304 -27.43 -20.71 -17.98
CA LEU A 304 -27.55 -20.02 -16.70
C LEU A 304 -26.35 -20.29 -15.78
N GLN A 305 -26.01 -21.57 -15.58
CA GLN A 305 -24.88 -21.96 -14.76
C GLN A 305 -23.56 -21.45 -15.36
N SER A 306 -23.36 -21.60 -16.68
CA SER A 306 -22.15 -21.14 -17.38
C SER A 306 -21.97 -19.62 -17.35
N ILE A 307 -23.05 -18.84 -17.33
CA ILE A 307 -23.00 -17.38 -17.17
C ILE A 307 -22.61 -17.03 -15.74
N LEU A 308 -23.33 -17.55 -14.75
CA LEU A 308 -23.11 -17.20 -13.35
C LEU A 308 -21.77 -17.74 -12.80
N SER A 309 -21.24 -18.84 -13.33
CA SER A 309 -19.92 -19.37 -12.98
C SER A 309 -18.74 -18.62 -13.59
N THR A 310 -18.96 -17.56 -14.39
CA THR A 310 -17.87 -16.67 -14.83
C THR A 310 -17.30 -15.82 -13.68
N VAL A 311 -18.04 -15.69 -12.58
CA VAL A 311 -17.59 -14.93 -11.40
C VAL A 311 -16.63 -15.76 -10.56
N ASP A 312 -15.40 -15.26 -10.42
CA ASP A 312 -14.44 -15.81 -9.47
C ASP A 312 -14.81 -15.45 -8.03
N LEU A 313 -15.54 -16.36 -7.41
CA LEU A 313 -15.98 -16.28 -6.01
C LEU A 313 -14.82 -16.33 -4.99
N THR A 314 -13.60 -16.68 -5.40
CA THR A 314 -12.41 -16.57 -4.51
C THR A 314 -11.95 -15.12 -4.32
N LYS A 315 -12.39 -14.21 -5.21
CA LYS A 315 -12.03 -12.79 -5.16
C LYS A 315 -12.94 -11.93 -4.29
N VAL A 316 -13.98 -12.49 -3.66
CA VAL A 316 -14.98 -11.73 -2.88
C VAL A 316 -14.39 -11.05 -1.65
N ILE A 317 -14.60 -9.75 -1.54
CA ILE A 317 -14.00 -8.86 -0.54
C ILE A 317 -14.99 -8.55 0.59
N HIS A 318 -14.61 -8.90 1.82
CA HIS A 318 -15.42 -8.72 3.02
C HIS A 318 -14.85 -7.60 3.89
N LEU A 319 -15.32 -6.36 3.70
CA LEU A 319 -14.86 -5.17 4.41
C LEU A 319 -15.99 -4.51 5.20
N THR A 320 -15.63 -3.88 6.32
CA THR A 320 -16.52 -2.92 6.99
C THR A 320 -16.56 -1.60 6.20
N PRO A 321 -17.63 -0.78 6.28
CA PRO A 321 -17.73 0.47 5.53
C PRO A 321 -16.52 1.40 5.70
N ARG A 322 -15.94 1.46 6.91
CA ARG A 322 -14.74 2.26 7.21
C ARG A 322 -13.49 1.81 6.47
N GLN A 323 -13.40 0.54 6.06
CA GLN A 323 -12.24 0.02 5.32
C GLN A 323 -12.42 0.17 3.80
N PHE A 324 -13.62 0.48 3.32
CA PHE A 324 -13.90 0.62 1.89
C PHE A 324 -13.31 1.92 1.32
N ASP A 325 -13.28 3.01 2.11
CA ASP A 325 -12.64 4.29 1.74
C ASP A 325 -11.12 4.15 1.46
N ASP A 326 -10.45 3.20 2.14
CA ASP A 326 -9.01 2.92 1.98
C ASP A 326 -8.73 1.80 0.93
N TYR A 327 -9.76 1.17 0.37
CA TYR A 327 -9.64 0.01 -0.51
C TYR A 327 -9.24 0.38 -1.95
N SER A 328 -8.35 -0.43 -2.52
CA SER A 328 -8.07 -0.49 -3.96
C SER A 328 -7.72 -1.93 -4.31
N ASN A 329 -8.14 -2.41 -5.48
CA ASN A 329 -7.77 -3.74 -6.00
C ASN A 329 -6.28 -3.85 -6.41
N LEU A 330 -5.56 -2.71 -6.44
CA LEU A 330 -4.14 -2.61 -6.81
C LEU A 330 -3.79 -3.25 -8.16
N LEU A 331 -4.75 -3.26 -9.09
CA LEU A 331 -4.61 -3.65 -10.49
C LEU A 331 -4.46 -2.42 -11.39
N LEU A 332 -3.80 -2.58 -12.53
CA LEU A 332 -3.79 -1.59 -13.60
C LEU A 332 -5.09 -1.67 -14.41
N PRO A 333 -5.75 -0.54 -14.73
CA PRO A 333 -6.75 -0.46 -15.79
C PRO A 333 -6.24 -1.04 -17.11
N ALA A 334 -7.13 -1.63 -17.91
CA ALA A 334 -6.75 -2.42 -19.09
C ALA A 334 -5.94 -1.63 -20.13
N ASP A 335 -6.28 -0.35 -20.37
CA ASP A 335 -5.56 0.58 -21.25
C ASP A 335 -4.12 0.82 -20.77
N LYS A 336 -3.95 1.04 -19.45
CA LYS A 336 -2.63 1.21 -18.82
C LYS A 336 -1.84 -0.11 -18.84
N LEU A 337 -2.50 -1.24 -18.59
CA LEU A 337 -1.86 -2.56 -18.62
C LEU A 337 -1.36 -2.90 -20.03
N GLU A 338 -2.16 -2.62 -21.07
CA GLU A 338 -1.74 -2.74 -22.47
C GLU A 338 -0.57 -1.80 -22.78
N GLN A 339 -0.61 -0.53 -22.36
CA GLN A 339 0.47 0.44 -22.58
C GLN A 339 1.79 0.07 -21.86
N GLN A 340 1.72 -0.57 -20.68
CA GLN A 340 2.90 -1.10 -19.99
C GLN A 340 3.43 -2.37 -20.67
N ARG A 341 2.54 -3.23 -21.21
CA ARG A 341 2.89 -4.45 -21.94
C ARG A 341 3.51 -4.14 -23.30
N ALA A 342 3.02 -3.14 -24.03
CA ALA A 342 3.47 -2.72 -25.36
C ALA A 342 4.80 -1.92 -25.37
N GLY A 343 5.68 -2.14 -24.38
CA GLY A 343 7.02 -1.55 -24.34
C GLY A 343 7.98 -2.13 -25.38
N GLY A 344 9.17 -1.52 -25.49
CA GLY A 344 10.28 -2.07 -26.29
C GLY A 344 10.93 -3.31 -25.63
N THR A 345 11.96 -3.86 -26.28
CA THR A 345 12.82 -4.85 -25.62
C THR A 345 13.67 -4.19 -24.53
N TRP A 346 14.29 -5.01 -23.67
CA TRP A 346 15.31 -4.49 -22.77
C TRP A 346 16.59 -4.10 -23.52
N SER A 347 16.99 -4.83 -24.57
CA SER A 347 18.14 -4.50 -25.43
C SER A 347 18.03 -3.13 -26.13
N GLU A 348 16.82 -2.66 -26.48
CA GLU A 348 16.59 -1.29 -27.02
C GLU A 348 16.85 -0.18 -25.99
N LEU A 349 16.76 -0.49 -24.69
CA LEU A 349 17.04 0.44 -23.60
C LEU A 349 18.47 0.28 -23.05
N PHE A 350 19.00 -0.95 -23.02
CA PHE A 350 20.24 -1.35 -22.36
C PHE A 350 20.94 -2.50 -23.11
N ASP A 351 21.91 -2.16 -23.95
CA ASP A 351 22.77 -3.12 -24.65
C ASP A 351 24.17 -3.17 -23.99
N TYR A 352 24.66 -4.39 -23.77
CA TYR A 352 26.00 -4.65 -23.23
C TYR A 352 27.13 -4.26 -24.18
N ASP A 353 26.91 -4.26 -25.50
CA ASP A 353 27.92 -3.89 -26.49
C ASP A 353 28.11 -2.37 -26.64
N TRP A 354 27.18 -1.56 -26.13
CA TRP A 354 27.34 -0.10 -26.06
C TRP A 354 28.56 0.28 -25.21
N ILE A 355 29.32 1.28 -25.66
CA ILE A 355 30.67 1.60 -25.14
C ILE A 355 30.73 1.85 -23.63
N GLN A 356 29.68 2.43 -23.04
CA GLN A 356 29.56 2.68 -21.60
C GLN A 356 29.36 1.41 -20.76
N ASN A 357 28.82 0.34 -21.34
CA ASN A 357 28.53 -0.94 -20.68
C ASN A 357 29.67 -1.94 -20.95
N ARG A 358 30.13 -2.02 -22.20
CA ARG A 358 31.29 -2.80 -22.63
C ARG A 358 32.58 -2.38 -21.91
N TYR A 359 32.69 -1.11 -21.53
CA TYR A 359 33.76 -0.57 -20.69
C TYR A 359 33.17 0.18 -19.49
N PRO A 360 32.81 -0.51 -18.39
CA PRO A 360 32.12 0.10 -17.25
C PRO A 360 32.85 1.30 -16.63
N MET A 361 34.18 1.37 -16.71
CA MET A 361 34.95 2.53 -16.26
C MET A 361 34.70 3.79 -17.11
N LEU A 362 34.37 3.66 -18.41
CA LEU A 362 33.92 4.77 -19.24
C LEU A 362 32.47 5.16 -18.91
N GLY A 363 31.61 4.17 -18.64
CA GLY A 363 30.25 4.41 -18.14
C GLY A 363 30.22 5.19 -16.83
N LEU A 364 31.12 4.87 -15.89
CA LEU A 364 31.31 5.61 -14.64
C LEU A 364 31.76 7.06 -14.89
N ILE A 365 32.62 7.31 -15.89
CA ILE A 365 33.03 8.67 -16.27
C ILE A 365 31.86 9.45 -16.87
N PHE A 366 31.08 8.85 -17.77
CA PHE A 366 29.87 9.48 -18.33
C PHE A 366 28.83 9.76 -17.24
N TRP A 367 28.63 8.84 -16.30
CA TRP A 367 27.77 9.01 -15.13
C TRP A 367 28.24 10.18 -14.25
N TYR A 368 29.53 10.23 -13.89
CA TYR A 368 30.10 11.31 -13.10
C TYR A 368 29.93 12.67 -13.78
N LEU A 369 30.22 12.75 -15.09
CA LEU A 369 30.06 13.97 -15.88
C LEU A 369 28.59 14.38 -16.00
N PHE A 370 27.66 13.43 -16.14
CA PHE A 370 26.23 13.70 -16.14
C PHE A 370 25.77 14.32 -14.80
N ILE A 371 26.11 13.71 -13.67
CA ILE A 371 25.75 14.21 -12.33
C ILE A 371 26.40 15.58 -12.06
N LEU A 372 27.63 15.82 -12.53
CA LEU A 372 28.29 17.12 -12.50
C LEU A 372 27.53 18.17 -13.33
N ILE A 373 27.20 17.89 -14.59
CA ILE A 373 26.47 18.82 -15.48
C ILE A 373 25.09 19.14 -14.91
N LEU A 374 24.38 18.15 -14.38
CA LEU A 374 23.08 18.31 -13.73
C LEU A 374 23.18 19.23 -12.50
N GLY A 375 24.20 19.04 -11.64
CA GLY A 375 24.46 19.95 -10.52
C GLY A 375 24.80 21.38 -10.97
N LEU A 376 25.65 21.53 -11.99
CA LEU A 376 26.02 22.84 -12.54
C LEU A 376 24.83 23.59 -13.16
N ALA A 377 23.91 22.89 -13.84
CA ALA A 377 22.68 23.48 -14.37
C ALA A 377 21.72 23.94 -13.27
N ILE A 378 21.74 23.28 -12.11
CA ILE A 378 20.79 23.52 -11.00
C ILE A 378 21.34 24.50 -9.96
N TYR A 379 22.65 24.70 -9.86
CA TYR A 379 23.25 25.68 -8.95
C TYR A 379 22.70 27.13 -9.10
N PRO A 380 22.45 27.66 -10.32
CA PRO A 380 21.76 28.95 -10.52
C PRO A 380 20.34 29.04 -9.94
N LEU A 381 19.64 27.90 -9.77
CA LEU A 381 18.35 27.82 -9.06
C LEU A 381 18.57 27.66 -7.55
N ALA A 382 19.50 26.78 -7.14
CA ALA A 382 19.82 26.53 -5.73
C ALA A 382 20.20 27.81 -4.98
N ARG A 383 21.02 28.68 -5.59
CA ARG A 383 21.43 29.97 -4.99
C ARG A 383 20.30 30.99 -4.84
N LEU A 384 19.23 30.86 -5.64
CA LEU A 384 18.02 31.69 -5.55
C LEU A 384 17.04 31.12 -4.51
N ALA A 385 16.89 29.81 -4.44
CA ALA A 385 15.99 29.14 -3.50
C ALA A 385 16.50 29.15 -2.06
N MET A 386 17.81 29.03 -1.85
CA MET A 386 18.47 28.94 -0.53
C MET A 386 19.46 30.11 -0.29
N PRO A 387 19.01 31.37 -0.31
CA PRO A 387 19.89 32.54 -0.28
C PRO A 387 20.66 32.71 1.02
N GLY A 388 20.15 32.16 2.14
CA GLY A 388 20.76 32.23 3.47
C GLY A 388 22.02 31.37 3.66
N LEU A 389 22.39 30.53 2.69
CA LEU A 389 23.63 29.75 2.75
C LEU A 389 24.85 30.58 2.28
N ALA A 390 25.99 30.44 2.92
CA ALA A 390 27.25 31.13 2.57
C ALA A 390 27.98 30.49 1.37
N ASP A 391 27.76 29.18 1.15
CA ASP A 391 28.17 28.44 -0.06
C ASP A 391 27.14 28.52 -1.21
N LYS A 392 26.02 29.21 -0.97
CA LYS A 392 24.89 29.36 -1.91
C LYS A 392 24.33 28.01 -2.42
N GLY A 393 24.47 26.94 -1.63
CA GLY A 393 23.96 25.62 -1.95
C GLY A 393 24.70 24.89 -3.07
N TYR A 394 25.95 25.25 -3.39
CA TYR A 394 26.73 24.53 -4.42
C TYR A 394 26.83 23.02 -4.17
N PRO A 395 27.15 22.52 -2.95
CA PRO A 395 27.25 21.07 -2.71
C PRO A 395 25.89 20.36 -2.86
N LEU A 396 24.81 21.07 -2.52
CA LEU A 396 23.41 20.60 -2.56
C LEU A 396 22.86 20.47 -3.99
N SER A 397 23.46 21.19 -4.94
CA SER A 397 22.97 21.31 -6.33
C SER A 397 22.79 19.96 -7.04
N ARG A 398 23.65 18.98 -6.75
CA ARG A 398 23.57 17.61 -7.29
C ARG A 398 22.34 16.86 -6.79
N ALA A 399 22.07 16.91 -5.47
CA ALA A 399 20.93 16.24 -4.86
C ALA A 399 19.61 16.90 -5.31
N LEU A 400 19.54 18.24 -5.27
CA LEU A 400 18.38 18.99 -5.80
C LEU A 400 18.17 18.74 -7.30
N GLY A 401 19.25 18.61 -8.07
CA GLY A 401 19.20 18.33 -9.49
C GLY A 401 18.66 16.94 -9.80
N LEU A 402 19.08 15.91 -9.04
CA LEU A 402 18.51 14.56 -9.15
C LEU A 402 17.01 14.57 -8.83
N VAL A 403 16.60 15.26 -7.77
CA VAL A 403 15.19 15.43 -7.39
C VAL A 403 14.38 16.09 -8.50
N LEU A 404 14.82 17.25 -9.03
CA LEU A 404 14.05 17.96 -10.07
C LEU A 404 14.03 17.20 -11.40
N PHE A 405 15.11 16.49 -11.75
CA PHE A 405 15.21 15.70 -12.97
C PHE A 405 14.29 14.48 -12.94
N GLY A 406 14.34 13.69 -11.86
CA GLY A 406 13.39 12.59 -11.65
C GLY A 406 11.95 13.08 -11.56
N TYR A 407 11.71 14.20 -10.87
CA TYR A 407 10.38 14.81 -10.74
C TYR A 407 9.75 15.15 -12.09
N LEU A 408 10.46 15.92 -12.93
CA LEU A 408 9.90 16.37 -14.21
C LEU A 408 9.70 15.22 -15.21
N ALA A 409 10.56 14.19 -15.18
CA ALA A 409 10.40 13.01 -16.01
C ALA A 409 9.26 12.08 -15.50
N TRP A 410 9.09 11.95 -14.19
CA TRP A 410 7.96 11.23 -13.57
C TRP A 410 6.64 11.93 -13.82
N MET A 411 6.56 13.25 -13.61
CA MET A 411 5.34 14.03 -13.88
C MET A 411 4.89 13.92 -15.35
N ALA A 412 5.83 13.85 -16.31
CA ALA A 412 5.50 13.57 -17.70
C ALA A 412 4.85 12.17 -17.86
N GLY A 413 5.46 11.12 -17.28
CA GLY A 413 4.93 9.76 -17.30
C GLY A 413 3.60 9.56 -16.56
N SER A 414 3.38 10.31 -15.47
CA SER A 414 2.11 10.35 -14.74
C SER A 414 1.01 11.09 -15.51
N ALA A 415 1.38 12.13 -16.28
CA ALA A 415 0.50 12.83 -17.21
C ALA A 415 0.27 12.08 -18.55
N GLY A 416 0.70 10.82 -18.66
CA GLY A 416 0.50 9.97 -19.84
C GLY A 416 1.49 10.18 -21.00
N ILE A 417 2.49 11.07 -20.84
CA ILE A 417 3.56 11.25 -21.84
C ILE A 417 4.57 10.10 -21.66
N PRO A 418 4.81 9.24 -22.68
CA PRO A 418 5.67 8.08 -22.51
C PRO A 418 7.06 8.39 -21.92
N TYR A 419 7.43 7.67 -20.86
CA TYR A 419 8.69 7.79 -20.11
C TYR A 419 9.88 7.19 -20.88
N THR A 420 10.15 7.75 -22.06
CA THR A 420 11.19 7.31 -23.00
C THR A 420 12.51 8.03 -22.81
N ARG A 421 13.59 7.49 -23.39
CA ARG A 421 14.91 8.16 -23.45
C ARG A 421 14.82 9.56 -24.06
N LEU A 422 13.95 9.77 -25.06
CA LEU A 422 13.71 11.06 -25.69
C LEU A 422 13.01 12.04 -24.74
N THR A 423 11.92 11.63 -24.08
CA THR A 423 11.22 12.46 -23.08
C THR A 423 12.15 12.91 -21.97
N ILE A 424 12.98 11.98 -21.46
CA ILE A 424 13.98 12.26 -20.42
C ILE A 424 15.08 13.20 -20.95
N ALA A 425 15.54 13.04 -22.20
CA ALA A 425 16.52 13.93 -22.82
C ALA A 425 15.96 15.35 -23.03
N ILE A 426 14.68 15.50 -23.36
CA ILE A 426 13.99 16.79 -23.46
C ILE A 426 13.91 17.45 -22.08
N VAL A 427 13.56 16.71 -21.02
CA VAL A 427 13.57 17.22 -19.64
C VAL A 427 14.97 17.66 -19.20
N PHE A 428 16.01 16.87 -19.48
CA PHE A 428 17.40 17.24 -19.21
C PHE A 428 17.81 18.51 -19.98
N GLY A 429 17.47 18.59 -21.28
CA GLY A 429 17.73 19.77 -22.11
C GLY A 429 17.02 21.02 -21.57
N ALA A 430 15.76 20.91 -21.14
CA ALA A 430 15.00 22.00 -20.53
C ALA A 430 15.62 22.47 -19.20
N ILE A 431 16.10 21.55 -18.35
CA ILE A 431 16.86 21.87 -17.14
C ILE A 431 18.16 22.61 -17.47
N VAL A 432 18.95 22.09 -18.43
CA VAL A 432 20.23 22.70 -18.84
C VAL A 432 20.02 24.10 -19.42
N VAL A 433 19.05 24.29 -20.33
CA VAL A 433 18.71 25.61 -20.90
C VAL A 433 18.21 26.58 -19.83
N SER A 434 17.32 26.13 -18.93
CA SER A 434 16.83 26.96 -17.81
C SER A 434 17.97 27.37 -16.88
N GLY A 435 18.88 26.44 -16.57
CA GLY A 435 20.10 26.69 -15.81
C GLY A 435 21.03 27.71 -16.48
N MET A 436 21.27 27.56 -17.79
CA MET A 436 22.06 28.50 -18.59
C MET A 436 21.44 29.91 -18.63
N LEU A 437 20.11 30.02 -18.77
CA LEU A 437 19.41 31.30 -18.73
C LEU A 437 19.52 31.95 -17.34
N LEU A 438 19.26 31.21 -16.26
CA LEU A 438 19.43 31.68 -14.89
C LEU A 438 20.90 32.07 -14.59
N ALA A 439 21.87 31.34 -15.13
CA ALA A 439 23.30 31.69 -15.04
C ALA A 439 23.64 32.95 -15.84
N TYR A 440 23.04 33.16 -17.01
CA TYR A 440 23.24 34.35 -17.84
C TYR A 440 22.72 35.61 -17.14
N TYR A 441 21.56 35.55 -16.49
CA TYR A 441 21.05 36.65 -15.66
C TYR A 441 21.91 36.90 -14.42
N GLN A 442 22.50 35.85 -13.83
CA GLN A 442 23.34 35.93 -12.63
C GLN A 442 24.85 36.06 -12.94
N ARG A 443 25.23 36.29 -14.22
CA ARG A 443 26.60 36.15 -14.73
C ARG A 443 27.66 37.01 -14.05
N ALA A 444 27.28 38.19 -13.54
CA ALA A 444 28.19 39.09 -12.85
C ALA A 444 28.58 38.49 -11.48
N GLU A 445 27.57 38.16 -10.68
CA GLU A 445 27.72 37.54 -9.36
C GLU A 445 28.45 36.19 -9.47
N LEU A 446 28.11 35.35 -10.46
CA LEU A 446 28.77 34.06 -10.68
C LEU A 446 30.23 34.20 -11.12
N ARG A 447 30.58 35.24 -11.89
CA ARG A 447 31.97 35.51 -12.30
C ARG A 447 32.82 35.98 -11.12
N GLU A 448 32.28 36.88 -10.31
CA GLU A 448 32.91 37.35 -9.07
C GLU A 448 33.08 36.20 -8.07
N GLU A 449 32.02 35.42 -7.86
CA GLU A 449 32.02 34.26 -6.95
C GLU A 449 33.01 33.18 -7.42
N TRP A 450 33.15 32.93 -8.72
CA TRP A 450 34.21 32.06 -9.25
C TRP A 450 35.62 32.64 -9.02
N GLN A 451 35.84 33.93 -9.32
CA GLN A 451 37.14 34.58 -9.13
C GLN A 451 37.61 34.52 -7.67
N ASN A 452 36.69 34.78 -6.72
CA ASN A 452 36.97 34.82 -5.29
C ASN A 452 36.96 33.42 -4.64
N LYS A 453 36.06 32.51 -5.04
CA LYS A 453 35.82 31.21 -4.38
C LYS A 453 36.22 29.96 -5.21
N ARG A 454 36.87 30.05 -6.38
CA ARG A 454 37.29 28.86 -7.19
C ARG A 454 37.95 27.72 -6.41
N ARG A 455 38.74 28.02 -5.37
CA ARG A 455 39.35 27.00 -4.48
C ARG A 455 38.31 26.21 -3.68
N TYR A 456 37.23 26.85 -3.25
CA TYR A 456 36.11 26.20 -2.56
C TYR A 456 35.33 25.29 -3.52
N PHE A 457 35.01 25.76 -4.73
CA PHE A 457 34.35 24.92 -5.75
C PHE A 457 35.17 23.65 -6.05
N LEU A 458 36.47 23.79 -6.36
CA LEU A 458 37.36 22.66 -6.60
C LEU A 458 37.54 21.73 -5.38
N MET A 459 37.42 22.27 -4.16
CA MET A 459 37.42 21.47 -2.93
C MET A 459 36.13 20.65 -2.77
N ILE A 460 34.96 21.22 -3.09
CA ILE A 460 33.69 20.46 -3.08
C ILE A 460 33.69 19.36 -4.14
N GLU A 461 34.24 19.63 -5.33
CA GLU A 461 34.44 18.61 -6.37
C GLU A 461 35.38 17.50 -5.90
N GLY A 462 36.52 17.86 -5.28
CA GLY A 462 37.45 16.89 -4.70
C GLY A 462 36.84 16.07 -3.56
N LEU A 463 35.98 16.66 -2.72
CA LEU A 463 35.27 15.96 -1.66
C LEU A 463 34.21 15.00 -2.21
N PHE A 464 33.40 15.45 -3.19
CA PHE A 464 32.41 14.59 -3.86
C PHE A 464 33.09 13.38 -4.51
N LEU A 465 34.18 13.60 -5.25
CA LEU A 465 34.98 12.53 -5.84
C LEU A 465 35.62 11.63 -4.78
N ALA A 466 36.11 12.16 -3.66
CA ALA A 466 36.72 11.35 -2.60
C ALA A 466 35.70 10.43 -1.90
N PHE A 467 34.49 10.92 -1.58
CA PHE A 467 33.43 10.06 -1.03
C PHE A 467 32.96 9.02 -2.05
N LEU A 468 32.80 9.40 -3.33
CA LEU A 468 32.40 8.49 -4.40
C LEU A 468 33.44 7.37 -4.60
N LEU A 469 34.72 7.70 -4.64
CA LEU A 469 35.79 6.71 -4.76
C LEU A 469 35.90 5.80 -3.53
N LEU A 470 35.61 6.30 -2.33
CA LEU A 470 35.63 5.51 -1.10
C LEU A 470 34.60 4.38 -1.16
N ASP A 471 33.33 4.70 -1.40
CA ASP A 471 32.27 3.67 -1.48
C ASP A 471 32.40 2.79 -2.73
N LEU A 472 32.83 3.34 -3.87
CA LEU A 472 33.12 2.56 -5.08
C LEU A 472 34.18 1.46 -4.84
N ILE A 473 35.20 1.72 -4.02
CA ILE A 473 36.20 0.72 -3.64
C ILE A 473 35.58 -0.39 -2.77
N ILE A 474 34.61 -0.05 -1.90
CA ILE A 474 33.84 -1.04 -1.11
C ILE A 474 32.98 -1.90 -2.05
N ARG A 475 32.24 -1.26 -2.97
CA ARG A 475 31.40 -1.93 -3.98
C ARG A 475 32.20 -2.85 -4.90
N ILE A 476 33.37 -2.44 -5.39
CA ILE A 476 34.30 -3.30 -6.17
C ILE A 476 34.81 -4.49 -5.34
N GLY A 477 34.84 -4.38 -4.00
CA GLY A 477 35.16 -5.48 -3.10
C GLY A 477 34.04 -6.52 -2.93
N ASN A 478 32.77 -6.10 -3.04
CA ASN A 478 31.58 -6.95 -2.88
C ASN A 478 30.46 -6.52 -3.88
N PRO A 479 30.65 -6.69 -5.20
CA PRO A 479 29.73 -6.13 -6.19
C PRO A 479 28.43 -6.95 -6.33
N ASP A 480 28.48 -8.24 -6.00
CA ASP A 480 27.43 -9.23 -6.23
C ASP A 480 26.07 -8.81 -5.64
N LEU A 481 24.98 -8.94 -6.43
CA LEU A 481 23.62 -8.59 -6.00
C LEU A 481 22.98 -9.61 -5.03
N TRP A 482 23.57 -10.81 -4.89
CA TRP A 482 23.07 -11.88 -4.01
C TRP A 482 24.05 -12.21 -2.87
N HIS A 483 23.56 -12.79 -1.77
CA HIS A 483 24.37 -13.50 -0.77
C HIS A 483 23.47 -14.45 0.06
N PRO A 484 23.77 -15.77 0.16
CA PRO A 484 22.80 -16.77 0.63
C PRO A 484 22.28 -16.59 2.06
N ALA A 485 23.09 -16.03 2.98
CA ALA A 485 22.70 -15.85 4.38
C ALA A 485 22.54 -14.38 4.83
N LYS A 486 22.89 -13.42 3.94
CA LYS A 486 23.01 -11.98 4.26
C LYS A 486 22.72 -11.10 3.03
N GLY A 487 21.85 -11.59 2.15
CA GLY A 487 21.56 -10.99 0.84
C GLY A 487 20.74 -9.71 0.88
N GLY A 488 19.99 -9.49 1.94
CA GLY A 488 19.12 -8.32 2.11
C GLY A 488 17.88 -8.38 1.21
N GLU A 489 17.22 -7.24 1.08
CA GLU A 489 16.11 -7.03 0.14
C GLU A 489 16.60 -6.51 -1.23
N ARG A 490 17.92 -6.51 -1.47
CA ARG A 490 18.57 -6.21 -2.77
C ARG A 490 17.88 -6.85 -3.99
N PRO A 491 17.37 -8.09 -3.96
CA PRO A 491 16.60 -8.66 -5.08
C PRO A 491 15.28 -7.90 -5.33
N MET A 492 14.54 -7.55 -4.28
CA MET A 492 13.31 -6.76 -4.36
C MET A 492 13.60 -5.35 -4.88
N ASP A 493 14.58 -4.67 -4.27
CA ASP A 493 15.01 -3.33 -4.71
C ASP A 493 15.39 -3.34 -6.19
N PHE A 494 16.13 -4.35 -6.65
CA PHE A 494 16.55 -4.48 -8.05
C PHE A 494 15.37 -4.82 -8.98
N SER A 495 14.42 -5.66 -8.56
CA SER A 495 13.22 -5.96 -9.36
C SER A 495 12.34 -4.71 -9.54
N TYR A 496 12.05 -3.98 -8.47
CA TYR A 496 11.26 -2.74 -8.53
C TYR A 496 11.99 -1.63 -9.30
N PHE A 497 13.31 -1.49 -9.13
CA PHE A 497 14.15 -0.60 -9.94
C PHE A 497 14.06 -0.93 -11.44
N ASN A 498 14.11 -2.21 -11.82
CA ASN A 498 13.99 -2.67 -13.20
C ASN A 498 12.59 -2.44 -13.78
N ALA A 499 11.53 -2.69 -13.02
CA ALA A 499 10.15 -2.39 -13.43
C ALA A 499 9.89 -0.88 -13.61
N VAL A 500 10.37 -0.04 -12.67
CA VAL A 500 10.32 1.43 -12.77
C VAL A 500 11.13 1.95 -13.96
N ILE A 501 12.28 1.33 -14.25
CA ILE A 501 13.06 1.63 -15.45
C ILE A 501 12.29 1.27 -16.71
N LYS A 502 11.71 0.07 -16.80
CA LYS A 502 11.11 -0.45 -18.04
C LYS A 502 9.75 0.18 -18.36
N SER A 503 8.96 0.54 -17.34
CA SER A 503 7.63 1.16 -17.46
C SER A 503 7.54 2.30 -18.49
N THR A 504 6.43 2.32 -19.23
CA THR A 504 6.06 3.32 -20.24
C THR A 504 5.41 4.55 -19.62
N VAL A 505 4.60 4.38 -18.57
CA VAL A 505 3.88 5.43 -17.83
C VAL A 505 3.90 5.13 -16.32
N PHE A 506 3.33 6.03 -15.51
CA PHE A 506 3.14 5.82 -14.07
C PHE A 506 1.65 5.66 -13.67
N PRO A 507 1.33 4.93 -12.58
CA PRO A 507 2.25 4.17 -11.72
C PRO A 507 2.91 2.98 -12.46
N PRO A 508 4.06 2.48 -11.96
CA PRO A 508 4.78 1.40 -12.61
C PRO A 508 4.05 0.07 -12.35
N TYR A 509 4.09 -0.84 -13.31
CA TYR A 509 3.54 -2.19 -13.13
C TYR A 509 4.33 -2.95 -12.07
N ASP A 510 3.67 -3.91 -11.40
CA ASP A 510 4.29 -4.75 -10.39
C ASP A 510 5.03 -5.93 -11.06
N PRO A 511 6.37 -6.07 -10.91
CA PRO A 511 7.09 -7.23 -11.46
C PRO A 511 6.75 -8.53 -10.72
N TRP A 512 6.12 -8.45 -9.54
CA TRP A 512 5.84 -9.56 -8.64
C TRP A 512 4.34 -9.82 -8.41
N PHE A 513 3.46 -9.19 -9.19
CA PHE A 513 2.04 -9.52 -9.23
C PHE A 513 1.44 -9.18 -10.59
N ALA A 514 1.30 -10.17 -11.48
CA ALA A 514 0.75 -9.99 -12.83
C ALA A 514 -0.59 -9.23 -12.82
N GLY A 515 -0.68 -8.18 -13.65
CA GLY A 515 -1.81 -7.24 -13.73
C GLY A 515 -1.77 -6.10 -12.71
N GLY A 516 -0.89 -6.16 -11.71
CA GLY A 516 -0.77 -5.17 -10.63
C GLY A 516 0.09 -3.96 -10.96
N TYR A 517 0.03 -2.95 -10.07
CA TYR A 517 1.03 -1.89 -9.95
C TYR A 517 1.71 -1.92 -8.58
N ILE A 518 2.89 -1.28 -8.46
CA ILE A 518 3.67 -1.23 -7.22
C ILE A 518 3.00 -0.29 -6.21
N ASN A 519 2.43 -0.82 -5.13
CA ASN A 519 1.86 -0.05 -4.01
C ASN A 519 2.94 0.20 -2.92
N TYR A 520 4.10 0.67 -3.35
CA TYR A 520 5.30 0.88 -2.54
C TYR A 520 6.01 2.18 -2.97
N TYR A 521 7.06 2.58 -2.25
CA TYR A 521 7.78 3.87 -2.40
C TYR A 521 8.60 4.02 -3.70
N TYR A 522 7.98 3.78 -4.86
CA TYR A 522 8.66 3.61 -6.14
C TYR A 522 9.34 4.88 -6.67
N TYR A 523 8.95 6.07 -6.19
CA TYR A 523 9.59 7.33 -6.61
C TYR A 523 11.05 7.42 -6.14
N GLY A 524 11.44 6.70 -5.07
CA GLY A 524 12.85 6.52 -4.72
C GLY A 524 13.64 5.93 -5.90
N PHE A 525 13.13 4.84 -6.49
CA PHE A 525 13.73 4.23 -7.67
C PHE A 525 13.69 5.15 -8.90
N VAL A 526 12.63 5.96 -9.09
CA VAL A 526 12.58 6.95 -10.20
C VAL A 526 13.80 7.86 -10.18
N LEU A 527 14.15 8.44 -9.03
CA LEU A 527 15.28 9.39 -8.91
C LEU A 527 16.59 8.80 -9.46
N VAL A 528 16.84 7.52 -9.23
CA VAL A 528 18.05 6.81 -9.66
C VAL A 528 17.89 6.13 -11.04
N ALA A 529 16.66 5.81 -11.45
CA ALA A 529 16.31 5.22 -12.74
C ALA A 529 16.39 6.23 -13.90
N THR A 530 15.98 7.47 -13.71
CA THR A 530 15.93 8.48 -14.79
C THR A 530 17.31 8.75 -15.43
N PRO A 531 18.41 8.90 -14.68
CA PRO A 531 19.76 8.97 -15.25
C PRO A 531 20.17 7.69 -16.01
N VAL A 532 19.80 6.52 -15.48
CA VAL A 532 20.17 5.21 -16.05
C VAL A 532 19.49 4.98 -17.40
N LYS A 533 18.16 5.20 -17.47
CA LYS A 533 17.38 5.10 -18.72
C LYS A 533 17.86 6.11 -19.77
N LEU A 534 18.20 7.34 -19.37
CA LEU A 534 18.77 8.34 -20.30
C LEU A 534 20.11 7.86 -20.89
N LEU A 535 21.08 7.55 -20.02
CA LEU A 535 22.44 7.20 -20.43
C LEU A 535 22.53 5.81 -21.09
N GLY A 536 21.52 4.95 -20.92
CA GLY A 536 21.52 3.60 -21.46
C GLY A 536 22.61 2.74 -20.80
N ILE A 537 22.72 2.82 -19.48
CA ILE A 537 23.67 2.01 -18.69
C ILE A 537 22.93 0.78 -18.18
N VAL A 538 23.48 -0.43 -18.37
CA VAL A 538 22.84 -1.67 -17.92
C VAL A 538 22.58 -1.61 -16.40
N PRO A 539 21.35 -1.88 -15.92
CA PRO A 539 20.97 -1.80 -14.51
C PRO A 539 21.93 -2.49 -13.51
N SER A 540 22.45 -3.68 -13.83
CA SER A 540 23.40 -4.40 -12.96
C SER A 540 24.78 -3.74 -12.85
N ILE A 541 25.15 -2.91 -13.83
CA ILE A 541 26.32 -2.03 -13.78
C ILE A 541 25.98 -0.74 -13.04
N ALA A 542 24.84 -0.13 -13.39
CA ALA A 542 24.36 1.13 -12.82
C ALA A 542 24.17 1.08 -11.30
N TYR A 543 23.77 -0.08 -10.74
CA TYR A 543 23.65 -0.28 -9.30
C TYR A 543 24.95 0.12 -8.56
N ASN A 544 26.12 -0.21 -9.12
CA ASN A 544 27.43 0.15 -8.55
C ASN A 544 27.89 1.59 -8.87
N PHE A 545 27.13 2.36 -9.65
CA PHE A 545 27.31 3.81 -9.81
C PHE A 545 26.35 4.59 -8.90
N ILE A 546 25.15 4.07 -8.67
CA ILE A 546 24.10 4.68 -7.84
C ILE A 546 24.54 4.76 -6.38
N LEU A 547 24.94 3.63 -5.76
CA LEU A 547 25.28 3.60 -4.32
C LEU A 547 26.42 4.59 -3.98
N PRO A 548 27.56 4.64 -4.70
CA PRO A 548 28.62 5.59 -4.39
C PRO A 548 28.24 7.05 -4.70
N THR A 549 27.31 7.27 -5.62
CA THR A 549 26.79 8.62 -5.92
C THR A 549 25.90 9.13 -4.78
N LEU A 550 25.01 8.29 -4.25
CA LEU A 550 24.19 8.60 -3.09
C LEU A 550 25.09 8.81 -1.85
N PHE A 551 26.10 7.95 -1.63
CA PHE A 551 27.08 8.08 -0.54
C PHE A 551 27.82 9.43 -0.61
N ALA A 552 28.26 9.83 -1.80
CA ALA A 552 28.90 11.12 -2.03
C ALA A 552 27.94 12.31 -1.84
N MET A 553 26.66 12.18 -2.26
CA MET A 553 25.64 13.20 -1.98
C MET A 553 25.41 13.39 -0.47
N VAL A 554 25.31 12.30 0.31
CA VAL A 554 25.20 12.35 1.78
C VAL A 554 26.41 13.06 2.39
N GLY A 555 27.62 12.68 1.97
CA GLY A 555 28.86 13.33 2.40
C GLY A 555 28.87 14.85 2.17
N VAL A 556 28.59 15.30 0.94
CA VAL A 556 28.66 16.74 0.62
C VAL A 556 27.46 17.56 1.11
N CYS A 557 26.29 16.95 1.34
CA CYS A 557 25.16 17.65 1.96
C CYS A 557 25.40 17.88 3.47
N SER A 558 25.91 16.88 4.19
CA SER A 558 26.37 17.08 5.57
C SER A 558 27.55 18.06 5.66
N PHE A 559 28.44 18.10 4.66
CA PHE A 559 29.48 19.12 4.56
C PHE A 559 28.88 20.53 4.48
N SER A 560 27.91 20.75 3.59
CA SER A 560 27.26 22.06 3.40
C SER A 560 26.57 22.54 4.68
N LEU A 561 25.87 21.65 5.40
CA LEU A 561 25.29 21.97 6.70
C LEU A 561 26.35 22.39 7.72
N GLY A 562 27.36 21.55 7.96
CA GLY A 562 28.43 21.87 8.92
C GLY A 562 29.20 23.14 8.58
N TRP A 563 29.44 23.39 7.29
CA TRP A 563 30.06 24.62 6.79
C TRP A 563 29.20 25.86 7.06
N ASN A 564 27.94 25.85 6.60
CA ASN A 564 27.06 27.01 6.69
C ASN A 564 26.63 27.36 8.13
N LEU A 565 26.65 26.40 9.06
CA LEU A 565 26.42 26.65 10.49
C LEU A 565 27.52 27.50 11.17
N LEU A 566 28.73 27.55 10.59
CA LEU A 566 29.88 28.29 11.13
C LEU A 566 30.44 29.38 10.20
N ALA A 567 30.10 29.38 8.91
CA ALA A 567 30.46 30.45 7.99
C ALA A 567 29.83 31.78 8.44
N LYS A 568 30.66 32.81 8.62
CA LYS A 568 30.17 34.17 8.93
C LYS A 568 29.47 34.78 7.72
N ASP A 569 28.30 35.38 7.96
CA ASP A 569 27.75 36.41 7.07
C ASP A 569 28.70 37.62 7.04
N GLU A 570 29.01 38.13 5.85
CA GLU A 570 30.05 39.14 5.61
C GLU A 570 29.73 40.49 6.30
N LYS A 571 28.48 40.68 6.70
CA LYS A 571 28.01 41.84 7.50
C LYS A 571 28.49 41.81 8.96
N SER A 572 29.06 40.70 9.46
CA SER A 572 29.41 40.51 10.87
C SER A 572 30.89 40.77 11.19
N ASN A 573 31.29 42.04 11.09
CA ASN A 573 32.64 42.51 11.44
C ASN A 573 32.88 42.55 12.96
N SER A 574 33.17 41.39 13.55
CA SER A 574 33.84 41.27 14.86
C SER A 574 35.17 40.51 14.73
N ALA A 575 36.26 41.17 15.10
CA ALA A 575 37.63 40.67 14.93
C ALA A 575 38.29 40.38 16.28
N SER A 576 38.04 39.20 16.85
CA SER A 576 38.82 38.67 17.98
C SER A 576 38.70 37.15 18.11
N ALA A 577 39.67 36.56 18.82
CA ALA A 577 39.78 35.14 19.20
C ALA A 577 39.88 34.10 18.06
N ILE A 578 40.37 32.90 18.45
CA ILE A 578 40.60 31.75 17.57
C ILE A 578 39.26 31.33 16.93
N HIS A 579 39.10 31.57 15.63
CA HIS A 579 37.87 31.25 14.91
C HIS A 579 37.76 29.74 14.64
N ALA A 580 36.60 29.17 14.96
CA ALA A 580 36.26 27.79 14.60
C ALA A 580 36.10 27.69 13.08
N SER A 581 36.86 26.79 12.44
CA SER A 581 36.94 26.69 10.98
C SER A 581 35.70 26.03 10.36
N PRO A 582 35.00 26.69 9.40
CA PRO A 582 33.88 26.09 8.67
C PRO A 582 34.27 24.82 7.90
N LEU A 583 35.53 24.73 7.44
CA LEU A 583 36.05 23.52 6.79
C LEU A 583 36.03 22.32 7.73
N ILE A 584 36.49 22.49 8.96
CA ILE A 584 36.53 21.40 9.94
C ILE A 584 35.12 21.05 10.42
N ALA A 585 34.21 22.04 10.52
CA ALA A 585 32.81 21.78 10.82
C ALA A 585 32.09 20.96 9.73
N GLY A 586 32.30 21.30 8.45
CA GLY A 586 31.80 20.52 7.32
C GLY A 586 32.38 19.11 7.29
N LEU A 587 33.70 18.96 7.43
CA LEU A 587 34.36 17.64 7.49
C LEU A 587 33.87 16.80 8.67
N ALA A 588 33.72 17.40 9.86
CA ALA A 588 33.22 16.73 11.05
C ALA A 588 31.77 16.28 10.88
N ALA A 589 30.87 17.15 10.40
CA ALA A 589 29.48 16.79 10.12
C ALA A 589 29.40 15.65 9.09
N SER A 590 30.21 15.68 8.03
CA SER A 590 30.29 14.61 7.03
C SER A 590 30.74 13.29 7.64
N PHE A 591 31.89 13.31 8.33
CA PHE A 591 32.48 12.12 8.96
C PHE A 591 31.53 11.48 9.97
N LEU A 592 30.93 12.29 10.85
CA LEU A 592 29.94 11.86 11.83
C LEU A 592 28.63 11.33 11.21
N THR A 593 28.29 11.76 9.99
CA THR A 593 27.09 11.27 9.30
C THR A 593 27.33 9.92 8.64
N ILE A 594 28.34 9.83 7.76
CA ILE A 594 28.46 8.74 6.76
C ILE A 594 29.74 7.90 6.87
N LEU A 595 30.72 8.32 7.70
CA LEU A 595 31.96 7.55 7.90
C LEU A 595 32.12 6.96 9.30
N LEU A 596 31.30 7.34 10.28
CA LEU A 596 31.34 6.79 11.63
C LEU A 596 30.25 5.70 11.79
N GLY A 597 30.59 4.61 12.49
CA GLY A 597 29.59 3.68 13.03
C GLY A 597 29.16 4.02 14.45
N ASN A 598 28.57 3.05 15.14
CA ASN A 598 28.27 3.13 16.57
C ASN A 598 29.30 2.31 17.40
N LEU A 599 29.14 2.26 18.73
CA LEU A 599 30.04 1.48 19.60
C LEU A 599 29.76 -0.05 19.55
N GLY A 600 28.88 -0.51 18.67
CA GLY A 600 28.43 -1.90 18.55
C GLY A 600 29.56 -2.88 18.24
N THR A 601 30.64 -2.43 17.57
CA THR A 601 31.83 -3.28 17.37
C THR A 601 32.60 -3.52 18.67
N ILE A 602 32.69 -2.52 19.56
CA ILE A 602 33.30 -2.68 20.89
C ILE A 602 32.45 -3.62 21.75
N GLN A 603 31.13 -3.47 21.69
CA GLN A 603 30.17 -4.39 22.33
C GLN A 603 30.33 -5.82 21.80
N LEU A 604 30.40 -6.02 20.48
CA LEU A 604 30.59 -7.32 19.84
C LEU A 604 31.87 -8.01 20.33
N VAL A 605 33.01 -7.30 20.29
CA VAL A 605 34.30 -7.85 20.78
C VAL A 605 34.20 -8.19 22.28
N TYR A 606 33.61 -7.33 23.10
CA TYR A 606 33.41 -7.59 24.53
C TYR A 606 32.49 -8.80 24.81
N GLN A 607 31.49 -9.05 23.96
CA GLN A 607 30.61 -10.22 24.04
C GLN A 607 31.33 -11.50 23.61
N LYS A 608 32.09 -11.47 22.50
CA LYS A 608 32.85 -12.64 22.03
C LYS A 608 34.02 -13.02 22.94
N LEU A 609 34.60 -12.03 23.65
CA LEU A 609 35.54 -12.29 24.74
C LEU A 609 34.86 -12.99 25.94
N GLN A 610 33.60 -12.65 26.28
CA GLN A 610 32.82 -13.38 27.29
C GLN A 610 32.50 -14.81 26.83
N GLU A 611 32.04 -15.01 25.61
CA GLU A 611 31.76 -16.34 25.04
C GLU A 611 32.98 -17.27 25.13
N LEU A 612 34.16 -16.77 24.70
CA LEU A 612 35.42 -17.51 24.74
C LEU A 612 35.90 -17.78 26.19
N GLY A 613 35.80 -16.80 27.09
CA GLY A 613 36.21 -16.95 28.48
C GLY A 613 35.28 -17.79 29.35
N ALA A 614 34.00 -17.90 28.99
CA ALA A 614 33.01 -18.68 29.72
C ALA A 614 33.03 -20.18 29.39
N ALA A 615 33.78 -20.62 28.38
CA ALA A 615 33.94 -22.02 27.98
C ALA A 615 32.59 -22.79 27.83
N GLY A 616 31.58 -22.13 27.24
CA GLY A 616 30.22 -22.69 27.06
C GLY A 616 29.21 -22.32 28.14
N ALA A 617 29.62 -21.73 29.27
CA ALA A 617 28.72 -21.24 30.32
C ALA A 617 28.15 -19.82 30.07
N PHE A 618 28.37 -19.25 28.89
CA PHE A 618 27.86 -17.92 28.53
C PHE A 618 26.35 -17.97 28.24
N SER A 619 25.58 -17.09 28.85
CA SER A 619 24.19 -16.84 28.48
C SER A 619 23.87 -15.35 28.48
N TRP A 620 22.74 -15.01 27.86
CA TRP A 620 22.18 -13.66 27.82
C TRP A 620 21.33 -13.32 29.05
N ASP A 621 21.28 -14.20 30.05
CA ASP A 621 20.48 -14.00 31.25
C ASP A 621 20.99 -12.82 32.10
N LYS A 622 20.03 -12.10 32.69
CA LYS A 622 20.21 -10.99 33.64
C LYS A 622 20.63 -11.50 35.02
N THR A 623 20.47 -12.80 35.33
CA THR A 623 20.94 -13.41 36.59
C THR A 623 22.46 -13.42 36.73
N ILE A 624 23.22 -13.44 35.63
CA ILE A 624 24.70 -13.49 35.67
C ILE A 624 25.25 -12.13 36.16
N PRO A 625 25.99 -12.09 37.29
CA PRO A 625 26.53 -10.84 37.83
C PRO A 625 27.47 -10.14 36.85
N ILE A 626 27.40 -8.80 36.81
CA ILE A 626 28.26 -7.95 35.95
C ILE A 626 29.75 -8.24 36.18
N PHE A 627 30.16 -8.51 37.43
CA PHE A 627 31.53 -8.90 37.75
C PHE A 627 31.97 -10.20 37.05
N GLN A 628 31.09 -11.20 36.97
CA GLN A 628 31.40 -12.47 36.30
C GLN A 628 31.60 -12.27 34.79
N ARG A 629 30.82 -11.37 34.17
CA ARG A 629 30.99 -10.98 32.76
C ARG A 629 32.35 -10.32 32.51
N TRP A 630 32.84 -9.49 33.43
CA TRP A 630 34.20 -8.94 33.36
C TRP A 630 35.29 -10.02 33.54
N VAL A 631 35.12 -10.95 34.48
CA VAL A 631 36.06 -12.09 34.67
C VAL A 631 36.17 -12.91 33.39
N TRP A 632 35.04 -13.28 32.77
CA TRP A 632 35.05 -13.99 31.48
C TRP A 632 35.69 -13.17 30.36
N ALA A 633 35.39 -11.88 30.24
CA ALA A 633 36.03 -11.03 29.22
C ALA A 633 37.57 -10.98 29.36
N ILE A 634 38.09 -10.91 30.59
CA ILE A 634 39.53 -10.95 30.88
C ILE A 634 40.11 -12.35 30.56
N GLN A 635 39.40 -13.43 30.89
CA GLN A 635 39.81 -14.80 30.57
C GLN A 635 39.85 -15.04 29.05
N GLY A 636 38.82 -14.63 28.31
CA GLY A 636 38.79 -14.69 26.85
C GLY A 636 39.88 -13.84 26.20
N PHE A 637 40.23 -12.68 26.77
CA PHE A 637 41.35 -11.87 26.29
C PHE A 637 42.69 -12.59 26.50
N ALA A 638 42.91 -13.19 27.67
CA ALA A 638 44.09 -14.01 27.94
C ALA A 638 44.17 -15.27 27.07
N LEU A 639 43.04 -15.86 26.68
CA LEU A 639 42.98 -16.95 25.69
C LEU A 639 43.30 -16.44 24.27
N THR A 640 42.81 -15.27 23.89
CA THR A 640 43.08 -14.63 22.59
C THR A 640 44.59 -14.33 22.44
N LEU A 641 45.23 -13.80 23.49
CA LEU A 641 46.69 -13.59 23.54
C LEU A 641 47.51 -14.90 23.49
N LYS A 642 46.90 -16.04 23.84
CA LYS A 642 47.49 -17.38 23.67
C LYS A 642 47.27 -17.98 22.27
N GLY A 643 46.72 -17.22 21.33
CA GLY A 643 46.51 -17.63 19.94
C GLY A 643 45.15 -18.27 19.65
N ASN A 644 44.20 -18.25 20.59
CA ASN A 644 42.82 -18.67 20.29
C ASN A 644 42.13 -17.61 19.44
N SER A 645 41.45 -18.00 18.37
CA SER A 645 40.58 -17.10 17.60
C SER A 645 39.34 -16.72 18.42
N LEU A 646 38.87 -15.48 18.25
CA LEU A 646 37.51 -15.13 18.67
C LEU A 646 36.52 -15.86 17.77
N PRO A 647 35.39 -16.37 18.30
CA PRO A 647 34.32 -16.96 17.50
C PRO A 647 33.56 -15.85 16.76
N LEU A 648 34.10 -15.43 15.61
CA LEU A 648 33.60 -14.33 14.77
C LEU A 648 33.68 -14.67 13.28
N GLY A 649 32.53 -14.73 12.62
CA GLY A 649 32.43 -14.80 11.16
C GLY A 649 32.75 -13.47 10.46
N SER A 650 33.18 -13.53 9.21
CA SER A 650 33.45 -12.36 8.33
C SER A 650 32.32 -11.33 8.36
N GLY A 651 31.07 -11.80 8.21
CA GLY A 651 29.91 -10.93 8.19
C GLY A 651 29.34 -10.53 9.54
N GLU A 652 29.84 -10.99 10.69
CA GLU A 652 29.37 -10.49 11.99
C GLU A 652 29.87 -9.07 12.26
N TRP A 653 31.04 -8.72 11.71
CA TRP A 653 31.68 -7.41 11.86
C TRP A 653 30.87 -6.24 11.31
N TYR A 654 29.98 -6.47 10.34
CA TYR A 654 28.99 -5.48 9.90
C TYR A 654 27.57 -5.77 10.45
N TRP A 655 27.15 -7.04 10.50
CA TRP A 655 25.76 -7.42 10.82
C TRP A 655 25.33 -7.19 12.27
N ASN A 656 26.22 -7.45 13.23
CA ASN A 656 25.86 -7.40 14.65
C ASN A 656 25.84 -5.95 15.19
N PRO A 657 26.76 -5.04 14.81
CA PRO A 657 26.71 -3.63 15.26
C PRO A 657 25.48 -2.82 14.81
N SER A 658 24.72 -3.26 13.78
CA SER A 658 23.42 -2.66 13.46
C SER A 658 22.25 -3.22 14.26
N ARG A 659 22.50 -4.16 15.19
CA ARG A 659 21.47 -4.79 16.04
C ARG A 659 21.92 -4.77 17.51
N VAL A 660 22.08 -3.55 18.06
CA VAL A 660 22.58 -3.38 19.44
C VAL A 660 21.48 -3.58 20.49
N VAL A 661 20.21 -3.46 20.10
CA VAL A 661 19.04 -3.81 20.93
C VAL A 661 18.97 -5.34 21.03
N PRO A 662 18.90 -5.93 22.25
CA PRO A 662 18.78 -7.38 22.40
C PRO A 662 17.49 -7.90 21.80
N ASN A 663 17.57 -8.96 20.99
CA ASN A 663 16.38 -9.64 20.51
C ASN A 663 15.70 -10.41 21.66
N LEU A 664 14.75 -9.73 22.31
CA LEU A 664 13.89 -10.27 23.36
C LEU A 664 12.46 -10.48 22.84
N GLY A 665 12.32 -10.70 21.52
CA GLY A 665 11.04 -10.92 20.82
C GLY A 665 10.62 -9.79 19.87
N GLY A 666 11.44 -8.73 19.70
CA GLY A 666 11.11 -7.57 18.87
C GLY A 666 11.89 -7.45 17.54
N ASN A 667 12.91 -8.28 17.30
CA ASN A 667 13.78 -8.27 16.11
C ASN A 667 14.37 -6.89 15.74
N GLU A 668 14.49 -5.95 16.69
CA GLU A 668 14.73 -4.55 16.35
C GLU A 668 16.05 -4.27 15.62
N ILE A 669 15.97 -3.56 14.49
CA ILE A 669 17.13 -3.14 13.69
C ILE A 669 17.46 -1.68 14.00
N THR A 670 18.73 -1.44 14.31
CA THR A 670 19.31 -0.13 14.62
C THR A 670 20.39 0.21 13.59
N GLU A 671 20.00 0.36 12.32
CA GLU A 671 20.91 0.84 11.28
C GLU A 671 21.41 2.26 11.55
N PHE A 672 22.51 2.59 10.90
CA PHE A 672 23.09 3.93 10.78
C PHE A 672 23.72 4.02 9.39
N PRO A 673 23.93 5.22 8.82
CA PRO A 673 24.14 5.38 7.38
C PRO A 673 25.27 4.49 6.81
N LEU A 674 26.43 4.42 7.47
CA LEU A 674 27.52 3.58 6.97
C LEU A 674 27.17 2.08 6.92
N PHE A 675 26.35 1.56 7.85
CA PHE A 675 25.86 0.18 7.74
C PHE A 675 25.00 0.02 6.49
N THR A 676 24.02 0.90 6.27
CA THR A 676 23.08 0.82 5.14
C THR A 676 23.83 0.76 3.80
N PHE A 677 24.80 1.66 3.58
CA PHE A 677 25.56 1.71 2.33
C PHE A 677 26.46 0.48 2.13
N ILE A 678 27.18 0.00 3.15
CA ILE A 678 27.97 -1.24 3.00
C ILE A 678 27.11 -2.50 2.93
N TYR A 679 25.88 -2.47 3.46
CA TYR A 679 24.93 -3.56 3.25
C TYR A 679 24.47 -3.60 1.78
N SER A 680 24.29 -2.41 1.19
CA SER A 680 24.07 -2.14 -0.24
C SER A 680 22.68 -2.50 -0.78
N ASP A 681 21.67 -2.37 0.08
CA ASP A 681 20.25 -2.39 -0.25
C ASP A 681 19.86 -0.99 -0.74
N LEU A 682 19.36 -0.89 -1.98
CA LEU A 682 18.98 0.37 -2.64
C LEU A 682 17.59 0.84 -2.17
N HIS A 683 17.31 0.56 -0.90
CA HIS A 683 15.99 0.59 -0.32
C HIS A 683 15.51 2.01 -0.02
N ALA A 684 14.20 2.14 0.21
CA ALA A 684 13.47 3.40 0.43
C ALA A 684 14.19 4.39 1.37
N HIS A 685 14.71 3.92 2.51
CA HIS A 685 15.40 4.77 3.49
C HIS A 685 16.76 5.26 2.98
N MET A 686 17.54 4.44 2.27
CA MET A 686 18.87 4.84 1.78
C MET A 686 18.77 6.02 0.80
N ILE A 687 17.77 5.97 -0.09
CA ILE A 687 17.50 7.04 -1.06
C ILE A 687 16.98 8.30 -0.33
N ALA A 688 16.28 8.15 0.81
CA ALA A 688 15.82 9.27 1.63
C ALA A 688 16.94 10.00 2.40
N ILE A 689 18.07 9.37 2.74
CA ILE A 689 19.18 10.00 3.50
C ILE A 689 19.69 11.33 2.86
N PRO A 690 20.06 11.40 1.56
CA PRO A 690 20.46 12.66 0.95
C PRO A 690 19.30 13.68 0.86
N LEU A 691 18.05 13.23 0.75
CA LEU A 691 16.86 14.10 0.76
C LEU A 691 16.65 14.72 2.14
N ALA A 692 16.83 13.96 3.22
CA ALA A 692 16.77 14.44 4.60
C ALA A 692 17.81 15.53 4.87
N LEU A 693 19.05 15.36 4.40
CA LEU A 693 20.09 16.38 4.51
C LEU A 693 19.79 17.61 3.63
N LEU A 694 19.20 17.43 2.45
CA LEU A 694 18.74 18.52 1.60
C LEU A 694 17.57 19.31 2.24
N ALA A 695 16.63 18.63 2.92
CA ALA A 695 15.53 19.24 3.66
C ALA A 695 16.02 20.01 4.88
N LEU A 696 16.94 19.44 5.67
CA LEU A 696 17.61 20.14 6.77
C LEU A 696 18.41 21.35 6.27
N SER A 697 19.04 21.25 5.10
CA SER A 697 19.76 22.36 4.46
C SER A 697 18.82 23.49 4.03
N TRP A 698 17.68 23.16 3.42
CA TRP A 698 16.65 24.14 3.07
C TRP A 698 16.06 24.82 4.31
N ALA A 699 15.71 24.04 5.34
CA ALA A 699 15.20 24.55 6.61
C ALA A 699 16.21 25.49 7.28
N PHE A 700 17.50 25.13 7.29
CA PHE A 700 18.55 26.02 7.78
C PHE A 700 18.72 27.27 6.90
N ALA A 701 18.66 27.14 5.57
CA ALA A 701 18.76 28.27 4.64
C ALA A 701 17.65 29.31 4.85
N VAL A 702 16.42 28.87 5.14
CA VAL A 702 15.28 29.73 5.48
C VAL A 702 15.50 30.44 6.82
N VAL A 703 15.98 29.74 7.84
CA VAL A 703 16.25 30.31 9.17
C VAL A 703 17.42 31.30 9.14
N ALA A 704 18.56 30.91 8.55
CA ALA A 704 19.74 31.77 8.40
C ALA A 704 19.46 32.98 7.48
N GLY A 705 18.70 32.76 6.41
CA GLY A 705 18.20 33.79 5.51
C GLY A 705 17.00 34.57 6.05
N ARG A 706 16.54 34.32 7.28
CA ARG A 706 15.44 35.05 7.96
C ARG A 706 14.09 35.06 7.23
N ALA A 707 13.86 34.10 6.34
CA ALA A 707 12.77 34.12 5.34
C ALA A 707 12.78 35.37 4.42
N GLU A 708 13.93 36.01 4.24
CA GLU A 708 14.15 37.09 3.27
C GLU A 708 14.73 36.52 1.96
N TRP A 709 14.01 36.70 0.86
CA TRP A 709 14.49 36.45 -0.50
C TRP A 709 14.60 37.76 -1.29
N ARG A 710 15.47 37.80 -2.30
CA ARG A 710 15.79 39.00 -3.11
C ARG A 710 14.57 39.71 -3.70
N ASN A 711 13.51 38.96 -4.02
CA ASN A 711 12.22 39.46 -4.49
C ASN A 711 11.13 38.36 -4.31
N HIS A 712 9.87 38.69 -4.60
CA HIS A 712 8.75 37.77 -4.47
C HIS A 712 8.86 36.52 -5.35
N LEU A 713 9.47 36.61 -6.54
CA LEU A 713 9.69 35.45 -7.42
C LEU A 713 10.71 34.47 -6.81
N ALA A 714 11.80 34.98 -6.24
CA ALA A 714 12.77 34.17 -5.52
C ALA A 714 12.17 33.53 -4.25
N ALA A 715 11.26 34.23 -3.55
CA ALA A 715 10.51 33.66 -2.42
C ALA A 715 9.58 32.52 -2.87
N ALA A 716 8.84 32.70 -3.97
CA ALA A 716 8.00 31.66 -4.55
C ALA A 716 8.82 30.45 -5.01
N LEU A 717 9.95 30.67 -5.67
CA LEU A 717 10.89 29.60 -6.05
C LEU A 717 11.48 28.89 -4.81
N GLY A 718 11.80 29.62 -3.74
CA GLY A 718 12.25 29.06 -2.47
C GLY A 718 11.20 28.17 -1.80
N LEU A 719 9.92 28.57 -1.84
CA LEU A 719 8.78 27.78 -1.38
C LEU A 719 8.53 26.54 -2.25
N VAL A 720 8.58 26.68 -3.59
CA VAL A 720 8.40 25.55 -4.52
C VAL A 720 9.52 24.53 -4.38
N VAL A 721 10.77 24.96 -4.25
CA VAL A 721 11.91 24.05 -3.96
C VAL A 721 11.74 23.39 -2.59
N GLY A 722 11.29 24.12 -1.56
CA GLY A 722 10.97 23.55 -0.25
C GLY A 722 9.88 22.48 -0.31
N GLY A 723 8.77 22.78 -1.01
CA GLY A 723 7.67 21.85 -1.23
C GLY A 723 8.06 20.62 -2.05
N LEU A 724 8.94 20.78 -3.05
CA LEU A 724 9.49 19.70 -3.85
C LEU A 724 10.35 18.75 -3.00
N ILE A 725 11.27 19.30 -2.20
CA ILE A 725 12.14 18.51 -1.31
C ILE A 725 11.30 17.79 -0.24
N ILE A 726 10.43 18.52 0.47
CA ILE A 726 9.66 17.97 1.59
C ILE A 726 8.53 17.04 1.12
N GLY A 727 7.89 17.34 -0.01
CA GLY A 727 6.89 16.47 -0.61
C GLY A 727 7.46 15.12 -1.04
N SER A 728 8.72 15.08 -1.47
CA SER A 728 9.37 13.87 -1.96
C SER A 728 9.47 12.74 -0.93
N PHE A 729 9.41 13.03 0.39
CA PHE A 729 9.40 11.97 1.39
C PHE A 729 8.15 11.09 1.34
N TYR A 730 6.99 11.62 0.94
CA TYR A 730 5.76 10.82 0.91
C TYR A 730 5.89 9.61 -0.04
N PRO A 731 6.36 9.75 -1.30
CA PRO A 731 6.57 8.62 -2.21
C PRO A 731 7.98 7.98 -2.17
N VAL A 732 8.91 8.44 -1.32
CA VAL A 732 10.24 7.81 -1.13
C VAL A 732 10.34 7.01 0.17
N ASN A 733 9.79 7.53 1.28
CA ASN A 733 9.72 6.84 2.57
C ASN A 733 8.72 7.58 3.48
N LEU A 734 7.44 7.17 3.46
CA LEU A 734 6.33 7.88 4.12
C LEU A 734 6.62 8.32 5.57
N SER A 735 7.31 7.50 6.35
CA SER A 735 7.68 7.78 7.74
C SER A 735 8.55 9.04 7.92
N ASP A 736 9.32 9.44 6.91
CA ASP A 736 10.15 10.64 6.93
C ASP A 736 9.34 11.91 6.67
N SER A 737 8.20 11.79 5.98
CA SER A 737 7.35 12.94 5.63
C SER A 737 6.81 13.65 6.87
N TYR A 738 6.37 12.90 7.89
CA TYR A 738 5.87 13.46 9.15
C TYR A 738 6.93 14.34 9.84
N THR A 739 8.17 13.87 9.90
CA THR A 739 9.28 14.56 10.57
C THR A 739 9.76 15.78 9.79
N TYR A 740 10.09 15.63 8.49
CA TYR A 740 10.68 16.73 7.72
C TYR A 740 9.66 17.79 7.28
N LEU A 741 8.37 17.45 7.14
CA LEU A 741 7.31 18.44 6.95
C LEU A 741 7.13 19.32 8.20
N LEU A 742 7.06 18.70 9.39
CA LEU A 742 6.95 19.44 10.65
C LEU A 742 8.17 20.32 10.91
N LEU A 743 9.39 19.81 10.68
CA LEU A 743 10.63 20.59 10.76
C LEU A 743 10.63 21.77 9.78
N GLY A 744 10.21 21.56 8.52
CA GLY A 744 10.12 22.62 7.51
C GLY A 744 9.10 23.71 7.87
N ILE A 745 7.92 23.30 8.33
CA ILE A 745 6.86 24.20 8.83
C ILE A 745 7.35 25.03 10.02
N ILE A 746 8.02 24.40 11.01
CA ILE A 746 8.55 25.12 12.17
C ILE A 746 9.68 26.07 11.77
N ALA A 747 10.56 25.66 10.84
CA ALA A 747 11.67 26.49 10.36
C ALA A 747 11.17 27.77 9.64
N ILE A 748 10.25 27.63 8.68
CA ILE A 748 9.70 28.80 7.97
C ILE A 748 8.77 29.62 8.86
N GLY A 749 7.98 28.98 9.73
CA GLY A 749 7.11 29.64 10.70
C GLY A 749 7.90 30.48 11.69
N TYR A 750 8.98 29.94 12.27
CA TYR A 750 9.89 30.69 13.15
C TYR A 750 10.53 31.88 12.41
N ALA A 751 11.08 31.65 11.22
CA ALA A 751 11.77 32.69 10.46
C ALA A 751 10.82 33.85 10.10
N ALA A 752 9.66 33.56 9.51
CA ALA A 752 8.66 34.56 9.15
C ALA A 752 8.09 35.28 10.39
N PHE A 753 7.66 34.53 11.41
CA PHE A 753 7.10 35.15 12.62
C PHE A 753 8.11 36.04 13.37
N ARG A 754 9.40 35.68 13.34
CA ARG A 754 10.44 36.45 14.01
C ARG A 754 10.85 37.69 13.22
N TYR A 755 11.08 37.56 11.92
CA TYR A 755 11.77 38.56 11.11
C TYR A 755 10.90 39.36 10.14
N THR A 756 9.68 38.93 9.80
CA THR A 756 8.79 39.73 8.95
C THR A 756 8.38 41.04 9.63
N GLU A 757 8.75 42.17 9.04
CA GLU A 757 8.23 43.49 9.40
C GLU A 757 6.73 43.57 9.07
N ALA A 758 5.92 43.92 10.07
CA ALA A 758 4.47 43.96 9.94
C ALA A 758 3.88 45.03 10.85
N SER A 759 2.94 45.80 10.33
CA SER A 759 2.28 46.91 11.04
C SER A 759 1.35 46.47 12.19
N SER A 760 1.04 45.17 12.30
CA SER A 760 0.26 44.61 13.41
C SER A 760 0.60 43.14 13.64
N LEU A 761 0.34 42.64 14.86
CA LEU A 761 0.48 41.22 15.19
C LEU A 761 -0.42 40.34 14.33
N ALA A 762 -1.65 40.79 14.03
CA ALA A 762 -2.56 40.08 13.14
C ALA A 762 -1.99 39.91 11.72
N ARG A 763 -1.37 40.97 11.15
CA ARG A 763 -0.71 40.89 9.83
C ARG A 763 0.50 39.95 9.86
N ARG A 764 1.28 39.94 10.94
CA ARG A 764 2.41 39.01 11.14
C ARG A 764 1.94 37.55 11.18
N ILE A 765 0.88 37.27 11.94
CA ILE A 765 0.28 35.93 12.03
C ILE A 765 -0.26 35.51 10.66
N ALA A 766 -0.98 36.39 9.94
CA ALA A 766 -1.51 36.09 8.61
C ALA A 766 -0.41 35.75 7.59
N VAL A 767 0.72 36.48 7.57
CA VAL A 767 1.86 36.15 6.69
C VAL A 767 2.52 34.84 7.09
N THR A 768 2.70 34.59 8.39
CA THR A 768 3.29 33.35 8.92
C THR A 768 2.43 32.13 8.54
N LEU A 769 1.12 32.21 8.76
CA LEU A 769 0.17 31.17 8.35
C LEU A 769 0.14 31.01 6.82
N GLY A 770 0.19 32.10 6.07
CA GLY A 770 0.26 32.08 4.61
C GLY A 770 1.43 31.25 4.08
N VAL A 771 2.66 31.51 4.54
CA VAL A 771 3.84 30.75 4.08
C VAL A 771 3.86 29.29 4.58
N VAL A 772 3.34 29.03 5.78
CA VAL A 772 3.19 27.65 6.31
C VAL A 772 2.18 26.85 5.50
N ILE A 773 1.01 27.42 5.20
CA ILE A 773 -0.02 26.81 4.36
C ILE A 773 0.50 26.63 2.93
N SER A 774 1.22 27.61 2.36
CA SER A 774 1.84 27.47 1.05
C SER A 774 2.82 26.29 1.00
N LEU A 775 3.71 26.14 1.99
CA LEU A 775 4.64 25.01 2.05
C LEU A 775 3.91 23.67 2.18
N TYR A 776 2.91 23.60 3.07
CA TYR A 776 2.08 22.41 3.24
C TYR A 776 1.40 22.01 1.93
N LEU A 777 0.64 22.91 1.30
CA LEU A 777 -0.09 22.63 0.07
C LEU A 777 0.86 22.24 -1.08
N LEU A 778 2.00 22.93 -1.25
CA LEU A 778 3.01 22.56 -2.26
C LEU A 778 3.56 21.15 -2.04
N SER A 779 3.89 20.78 -0.79
CA SER A 779 4.36 19.42 -0.46
C SER A 779 3.30 18.32 -0.61
N GLN A 780 2.01 18.67 -0.64
CA GLN A 780 0.95 17.71 -1.00
C GLN A 780 0.77 17.63 -2.53
N TYR A 781 0.48 18.77 -3.18
CA TYR A 781 0.06 18.82 -4.59
C TYR A 781 1.15 18.41 -5.59
N LEU A 782 2.43 18.69 -5.34
CA LEU A 782 3.49 18.31 -6.28
C LEU A 782 3.56 16.78 -6.47
N TYR A 783 3.16 15.99 -5.47
CA TYR A 783 3.17 14.53 -5.51
C TYR A 783 1.77 13.90 -5.51
N GLU A 784 0.76 14.66 -5.94
CA GLU A 784 -0.62 14.19 -6.07
C GLU A 784 -0.76 12.94 -6.98
N PRO A 785 -0.06 12.82 -8.13
CA PRO A 785 -0.16 11.63 -8.99
C PRO A 785 0.45 10.34 -8.42
N TYR A 786 1.12 10.40 -7.26
CA TYR A 786 1.46 9.20 -6.47
C TYR A 786 0.33 8.88 -5.48
N ARG A 787 -0.18 9.91 -4.79
CA ARG A 787 -1.19 9.80 -3.74
C ARG A 787 -2.52 9.24 -4.26
N THR A 788 -2.88 9.55 -5.50
CA THR A 788 -4.09 9.01 -6.16
C THR A 788 -4.03 7.52 -6.47
N TRP A 789 -2.83 6.90 -6.45
CA TRP A 789 -2.65 5.46 -6.69
C TRP A 789 -2.21 4.68 -5.44
N TYR A 790 -1.77 5.35 -4.38
CA TYR A 790 -1.22 4.71 -3.18
C TYR A 790 -2.32 4.40 -2.14
N SER A 791 -2.63 3.12 -1.91
CA SER A 791 -3.54 2.67 -0.85
C SER A 791 -2.76 2.40 0.45
N GLN A 792 -3.13 3.09 1.53
CA GLN A 792 -2.42 3.01 2.82
C GLN A 792 -3.12 2.10 3.83
N ALA A 793 -2.95 0.78 3.66
CA ALA A 793 -3.50 -0.21 4.59
C ALA A 793 -2.98 -0.09 6.05
N TYR A 794 -1.79 0.48 6.25
CA TYR A 794 -1.18 0.68 7.58
C TYR A 794 -1.18 2.17 7.96
N SER A 795 -2.23 2.61 8.65
CA SER A 795 -2.43 4.01 9.10
C SER A 795 -2.57 4.18 10.61
N ALA A 796 -2.79 3.08 11.36
CA ALA A 796 -2.98 3.10 12.81
C ALA A 796 -1.66 3.05 13.61
N LEU A 797 -1.72 3.54 14.85
CA LEU A 797 -0.61 3.59 15.81
C LEU A 797 -1.04 2.94 17.13
N ASP A 798 -0.27 1.96 17.59
CA ASP A 798 -0.49 1.23 18.84
C ASP A 798 0.52 1.65 19.93
N PRO A 799 0.14 1.61 21.23
CA PRO A 799 1.10 1.67 22.32
C PRO A 799 2.02 0.44 22.32
N TRP A 800 3.34 0.64 22.44
CA TRP A 800 4.30 -0.47 22.54
C TRP A 800 4.13 -1.24 23.85
N LYS A 801 4.14 -2.58 23.78
CA LYS A 801 3.91 -3.51 24.90
C LYS A 801 5.02 -4.55 25.09
N GLY A 802 5.99 -4.61 24.18
CA GLY A 802 7.13 -5.51 24.27
C GLY A 802 8.29 -4.93 25.09
N PRO A 803 9.48 -5.56 25.04
CA PRO A 803 10.67 -5.07 25.73
C PRO A 803 11.07 -3.65 25.29
N PHE A 804 11.41 -2.79 26.26
CA PHE A 804 11.94 -1.45 26.00
C PHE A 804 13.46 -1.45 25.83
N THR A 805 14.02 -0.41 25.23
CA THR A 805 15.46 -0.34 24.97
C THR A 805 16.25 -0.19 26.27
N PRO A 806 17.24 -1.05 26.56
CA PRO A 806 18.11 -0.90 27.73
C PRO A 806 19.02 0.33 27.61
N ILE A 807 19.24 1.06 28.71
CA ILE A 807 20.20 2.19 28.78
C ILE A 807 21.55 1.86 28.13
N TRP A 808 22.13 0.67 28.38
CA TRP A 808 23.42 0.32 27.79
C TRP A 808 23.37 0.24 26.26
N SER A 809 22.26 -0.24 25.68
CA SER A 809 22.07 -0.36 24.23
C SER A 809 21.87 1.01 23.59
N TYR A 810 21.06 1.85 24.24
CA TYR A 810 20.89 3.25 23.88
C TYR A 810 22.24 3.99 23.89
N LEU A 811 23.09 3.75 24.90
CA LEU A 811 24.43 4.32 24.95
C LEU A 811 25.38 3.73 23.90
N THR A 812 25.33 2.42 23.60
CA THR A 812 26.11 1.84 22.49
C THR A 812 25.82 2.56 21.16
N HIS A 813 24.55 2.88 20.90
CA HIS A 813 24.14 3.58 19.68
C HIS A 813 24.48 5.08 19.71
N TRP A 814 24.15 5.78 20.81
CA TRP A 814 24.09 7.26 20.83
C TRP A 814 25.23 7.97 21.58
N LEU A 815 26.04 7.28 22.40
CA LEU A 815 26.96 7.94 23.36
C LEU A 815 27.97 8.90 22.70
N VAL A 816 28.43 8.64 21.48
CA VAL A 816 29.36 9.55 20.78
C VAL A 816 28.71 10.92 20.55
N PHE A 817 27.51 10.95 19.97
CA PHE A 817 26.79 12.21 19.73
C PHE A 817 26.39 12.87 21.05
N LEU A 818 25.85 12.09 22.00
CA LEU A 818 25.46 12.58 23.32
C LEU A 818 26.64 13.25 24.04
N PHE A 819 27.82 12.63 24.04
CA PHE A 819 29.02 13.21 24.65
C PHE A 819 29.41 14.54 24.00
N ILE A 820 29.37 14.64 22.68
CA ILE A 820 29.70 15.88 21.95
C ILE A 820 28.68 17.00 22.28
N VAL A 821 27.37 16.72 22.16
CA VAL A 821 26.34 17.76 22.35
C VAL A 821 26.20 18.16 23.83
N VAL A 822 26.34 17.22 24.77
CA VAL A 822 26.36 17.52 26.21
C VAL A 822 27.59 18.35 26.58
N SER A 823 28.76 18.07 26.02
CA SER A 823 29.97 18.90 26.25
C SER A 823 29.74 20.36 25.83
N TRP A 824 29.09 20.55 24.68
CA TRP A 824 28.74 21.88 24.18
C TRP A 824 27.66 22.56 25.03
N MET A 825 26.55 21.87 25.33
CA MET A 825 25.45 22.40 26.13
C MET A 825 25.89 22.74 27.56
N ALA A 826 26.78 21.94 28.16
CA ALA A 826 27.43 22.26 29.43
C ALA A 826 28.18 23.60 29.35
N TRP A 827 28.95 23.83 28.28
CA TRP A 827 29.68 25.08 28.10
C TRP A 827 28.78 26.29 27.82
N GLU A 828 27.75 26.15 26.97
CA GLU A 828 26.79 27.24 26.73
C GLU A 828 26.01 27.60 28.00
N THR A 829 25.71 26.61 28.85
CA THR A 829 25.09 26.82 30.17
C THR A 829 26.05 27.55 31.12
N HIS A 830 27.32 27.13 31.17
CA HIS A 830 28.36 27.81 31.95
C HIS A 830 28.54 29.28 31.52
N GLU A 831 28.72 29.55 30.22
CA GLU A 831 28.83 30.92 29.70
C GLU A 831 27.55 31.73 29.94
N TRP A 832 26.36 31.11 29.88
CA TRP A 832 25.10 31.80 30.19
C TRP A 832 24.99 32.15 31.68
N MET A 833 25.32 31.24 32.59
CA MET A 833 25.34 31.51 34.03
C MET A 833 26.39 32.58 34.39
N ALA A 834 27.60 32.48 33.85
CA ALA A 834 28.68 33.43 34.09
C ALA A 834 28.37 34.85 33.57
N SER A 835 27.57 34.97 32.50
CA SER A 835 27.14 36.26 31.95
C SER A 835 25.80 36.79 32.49
N THR A 836 25.08 36.01 33.31
CA THR A 836 23.77 36.39 33.86
C THR A 836 23.90 36.79 35.33
N PRO A 837 23.75 38.08 35.68
CA PRO A 837 23.81 38.49 37.09
C PRO A 837 22.61 37.94 37.87
N VAL A 838 22.82 37.60 39.15
CA VAL A 838 21.79 37.05 40.06
C VAL A 838 20.54 37.94 40.13
N SER A 839 20.68 39.26 39.91
CA SER A 839 19.55 40.20 39.80
C SER A 839 18.58 39.89 38.66
N ALA A 840 19.01 39.22 37.59
CA ALA A 840 18.15 38.80 36.48
C ALA A 840 17.15 37.71 36.92
N LEU A 841 17.52 36.83 37.85
CA LEU A 841 16.61 35.80 38.39
C LEU A 841 15.38 36.41 39.08
N ARG A 842 15.47 37.65 39.60
CA ARG A 842 14.31 38.37 40.14
C ARG A 842 13.22 38.62 39.10
N LYS A 843 13.57 38.69 37.80
CA LYS A 843 12.61 38.82 36.69
C LYS A 843 11.82 37.54 36.42
N LEU A 844 12.29 36.38 36.91
CA LEU A 844 11.58 35.11 36.81
C LEU A 844 10.55 34.90 37.94
N LYS A 845 10.61 35.68 39.04
CA LYS A 845 9.69 35.53 40.18
C LYS A 845 8.19 35.60 39.81
N PRO A 846 7.73 36.46 38.88
CA PRO A 846 6.32 36.44 38.44
C PRO A 846 5.91 35.13 37.74
N TYR A 847 6.87 34.39 37.19
CA TYR A 847 6.67 33.11 36.50
C TYR A 847 6.97 31.90 37.40
N GLN A 848 7.20 32.10 38.71
CA GLN A 848 7.59 31.02 39.63
C GLN A 848 6.62 29.83 39.58
N LEU A 849 5.30 30.07 39.68
CA LEU A 849 4.28 29.02 39.60
C LEU A 849 4.27 28.28 38.24
N LEU A 850 4.64 28.96 37.15
CA LEU A 850 4.74 28.35 35.82
C LEU A 850 6.00 27.47 35.70
N ILE A 851 7.12 27.89 36.32
CA ILE A 851 8.35 27.10 36.41
C ILE A 851 8.16 25.87 37.30
N GLU A 852 7.51 26.03 38.45
CA GLU A 852 7.15 24.94 39.37
C GLU A 852 6.16 23.97 38.70
N GLY A 853 5.12 24.48 38.02
CA GLY A 853 4.19 23.65 37.24
C GLY A 853 4.87 22.91 36.09
N ALA A 854 5.77 23.56 35.34
CA ALA A 854 6.53 22.91 34.28
C ALA A 854 7.49 21.82 34.83
N LEU A 855 8.09 22.06 36.00
CA LEU A 855 8.92 21.05 36.68
C LEU A 855 8.07 19.85 37.15
N VAL A 856 6.87 20.08 37.69
CA VAL A 856 5.93 19.01 38.05
C VAL A 856 5.51 18.21 36.82
N VAL A 857 5.17 18.86 35.70
CA VAL A 857 4.84 18.18 34.43
C VAL A 857 6.03 17.36 33.90
N PHE A 858 7.24 17.90 33.97
CA PHE A 858 8.47 17.19 33.58
C PHE A 858 8.75 15.96 34.46
N VAL A 859 8.61 16.07 35.78
CA VAL A 859 8.77 14.95 36.71
C VAL A 859 7.66 13.92 36.50
N MET A 860 6.41 14.34 36.30
CA MET A 860 5.32 13.44 35.96
C MET A 860 5.55 12.71 34.63
N ALA A 861 6.10 13.38 33.61
CA ALA A 861 6.47 12.73 32.35
C ALA A 861 7.58 11.68 32.52
N LEU A 862 8.61 11.96 33.33
CA LEU A 862 9.63 10.95 33.69
C LEU A 862 9.02 9.75 34.44
N LEU A 863 8.13 10.01 35.41
CA LEU A 863 7.45 8.96 36.18
C LEU A 863 6.50 8.12 35.31
N VAL A 864 5.80 8.73 34.35
CA VAL A 864 4.96 8.02 33.37
C VAL A 864 5.79 7.16 32.43
N LEU A 865 6.92 7.67 31.90
CA LEU A 865 7.83 6.87 31.07
C LEU A 865 8.44 5.70 31.85
N GLN A 866 8.80 5.91 33.12
CA GLN A 866 9.28 4.85 34.02
C GLN A 866 8.17 3.85 34.40
N TYR A 867 6.92 4.29 34.53
CA TYR A 867 5.77 3.41 34.79
C TYR A 867 5.40 2.55 33.58
N ILE A 868 5.47 3.13 32.37
CA ILE A 868 5.37 2.40 31.10
C ILE A 868 6.50 1.38 30.97
N GLY A 869 7.71 1.73 31.42
CA GLY A 869 8.85 0.81 31.54
C GLY A 869 10.08 1.18 30.72
N THR A 870 10.05 2.28 29.95
CA THR A 870 11.22 2.69 29.16
C THR A 870 12.31 3.32 30.03
N SER A 871 13.52 2.79 29.87
CA SER A 871 14.72 3.29 30.55
C SER A 871 15.39 4.45 29.81
N VAL A 872 15.04 4.69 28.53
CA VAL A 872 15.59 5.75 27.69
C VAL A 872 15.12 7.14 28.14
N GLY A 873 13.90 7.24 28.69
CA GLY A 873 13.31 8.49 29.15
C GLY A 873 14.19 9.28 30.14
N TRP A 874 14.92 8.58 31.02
CA TRP A 874 15.85 9.18 31.99
C TRP A 874 17.09 9.86 31.38
N ILE A 875 17.39 9.62 30.10
CA ILE A 875 18.49 10.26 29.38
C ILE A 875 17.94 11.23 28.35
N ALA A 876 17.00 10.78 27.50
CA ALA A 876 16.51 11.58 26.39
C ALA A 876 15.69 12.79 26.85
N LEU A 877 14.78 12.63 27.82
CA LEU A 877 13.87 13.71 28.23
C LEU A 877 14.58 14.85 28.99
N PRO A 878 15.50 14.60 29.95
CA PRO A 878 16.27 15.67 30.59
C PRO A 878 17.18 16.42 29.60
N LEU A 879 17.78 15.73 28.64
CA LEU A 879 18.61 16.38 27.61
C LEU A 879 17.78 17.20 26.63
N ALA A 880 16.61 16.73 26.22
CA ALA A 880 15.67 17.50 25.38
C ALA A 880 15.15 18.75 26.12
N ALA A 881 14.78 18.60 27.40
CA ALA A 881 14.37 19.72 28.25
C ALA A 881 15.50 20.74 28.45
N TRP A 882 16.75 20.29 28.63
CA TRP A 882 17.91 21.18 28.72
C TRP A 882 18.18 21.93 27.41
N ALA A 883 18.05 21.26 26.26
CA ALA A 883 18.14 21.92 24.96
C ALA A 883 17.04 22.99 24.80
N ALA A 884 15.80 22.68 25.20
CA ALA A 884 14.69 23.63 25.20
C ALA A 884 14.91 24.83 26.14
N ILE A 885 15.49 24.61 27.34
CA ILE A 885 15.87 25.70 28.25
C ILE A 885 16.95 26.60 27.62
N LEU A 886 17.93 26.02 26.90
CA LEU A 886 18.96 26.79 26.20
C LEU A 886 18.42 27.60 25.00
N LEU A 887 17.34 27.16 24.34
CA LEU A 887 16.65 27.96 23.30
C LEU A 887 16.12 29.30 23.83
N LEU A 888 15.76 29.35 25.12
CA LEU A 888 15.25 30.57 25.77
C LEU A 888 16.36 31.61 26.04
N ARG A 889 17.63 31.27 25.84
CA ARG A 889 18.76 32.18 26.09
C ARG A 889 18.66 33.46 25.23
N PRO A 890 18.63 34.65 25.85
CA PRO A 890 18.66 35.91 25.11
C PRO A 890 19.89 36.02 24.22
N ASN A 891 19.72 36.63 23.05
CA ASN A 891 20.78 36.92 22.07
C ASN A 891 21.58 35.70 21.54
N LEU A 892 21.10 34.46 21.78
CA LEU A 892 21.68 33.27 21.17
C LEU A 892 21.49 33.30 19.63
N PRO A 893 22.55 33.15 18.80
CA PRO A 893 22.43 33.17 17.34
C PRO A 893 21.53 32.06 16.76
N ASP A 894 20.85 32.32 15.65
CA ASP A 894 19.88 31.38 15.07
C ASP A 894 20.51 30.04 14.65
N ALA A 895 21.78 30.00 14.23
CA ALA A 895 22.48 28.73 13.98
C ALA A 895 22.59 27.84 15.23
N LYS A 896 22.85 28.43 16.41
CA LYS A 896 22.86 27.69 17.68
C LYS A 896 21.44 27.30 18.13
N ARG A 897 20.44 28.14 17.84
CA ARG A 897 19.02 27.82 18.08
C ARG A 897 18.54 26.64 17.23
N PHE A 898 18.83 26.67 15.93
CA PHE A 898 18.52 25.58 15.01
C PHE A 898 19.12 24.25 15.47
N ILE A 899 20.40 24.25 15.89
CA ILE A 899 21.06 23.03 16.37
C ILE A 899 20.49 22.54 17.72
N LEU A 900 20.18 23.41 18.68
CA LEU A 900 19.48 23.00 19.92
C LEU A 900 18.09 22.42 19.63
N PHE A 901 17.37 22.98 18.65
CA PHE A 901 16.08 22.47 18.21
C PHE A 901 16.19 21.10 17.52
N LEU A 902 17.19 20.87 16.68
CA LEU A 902 17.46 19.54 16.10
C LEU A 902 17.87 18.52 17.17
N ILE A 903 18.73 18.88 18.14
CA ILE A 903 19.08 18.02 19.27
C ILE A 903 17.84 17.64 20.07
N GLY A 904 17.01 18.62 20.45
CA GLY A 904 15.76 18.37 21.16
C GLY A 904 14.80 17.48 20.38
N THR A 905 14.65 17.72 19.06
CA THR A 905 13.77 16.93 18.19
C THR A 905 14.25 15.48 18.08
N ALA A 906 15.54 15.26 17.82
CA ALA A 906 16.12 13.91 17.72
C ALA A 906 15.97 13.12 19.02
N LEU A 907 16.21 13.75 20.18
CA LEU A 907 16.02 13.13 21.49
C LEU A 907 14.54 12.78 21.75
N LEU A 908 13.59 13.65 21.37
CA LEU A 908 12.16 13.34 21.46
C LEU A 908 11.77 12.18 20.52
N ILE A 909 12.29 12.12 19.29
CA ILE A 909 12.08 10.99 18.37
C ILE A 909 12.55 9.67 19.01
N THR A 910 13.69 9.65 19.70
CA THR A 910 14.14 8.44 20.42
C THR A 910 13.27 8.04 21.62
N ILE A 911 12.37 8.91 22.10
CA ILE A 911 11.34 8.56 23.09
C ILE A 911 10.08 8.04 22.39
N VAL A 912 9.68 8.61 21.25
CA VAL A 912 8.47 8.19 20.52
C VAL A 912 8.52 6.70 20.17
N VAL A 913 9.65 6.19 19.67
CA VAL A 913 9.83 4.76 19.32
C VAL A 913 9.90 3.81 20.52
N GLU A 914 9.95 4.34 21.74
CA GLU A 914 9.81 3.55 22.96
C GLU A 914 8.36 3.37 23.37
N VAL A 915 7.45 4.28 22.99
CA VAL A 915 6.05 4.30 23.48
C VAL A 915 5.01 4.01 22.41
N VAL A 916 5.29 4.24 21.13
CA VAL A 916 4.37 4.06 20.01
C VAL A 916 5.01 3.18 18.93
N VAL A 917 4.17 2.37 18.28
CA VAL A 917 4.51 1.51 17.14
C VAL A 917 3.44 1.61 16.05
N VAL A 918 3.79 1.38 14.79
CA VAL A 918 2.79 1.28 13.70
C VAL A 918 2.05 -0.06 13.81
N SER A 919 0.72 -0.04 13.75
CA SER A 919 -0.09 -1.27 13.78
C SER A 919 0.28 -2.18 12.60
N GLY A 920 0.65 -3.43 12.88
CA GLY A 920 1.12 -4.38 11.86
C GLY A 920 2.64 -4.41 11.61
N ASP A 921 3.44 -3.60 12.31
CA ASP A 921 4.91 -3.71 12.30
C ASP A 921 5.37 -5.06 12.91
N ILE A 922 6.54 -5.55 12.49
CA ILE A 922 7.14 -6.77 13.05
C ILE A 922 7.77 -6.37 14.39
N GLY A 923 7.08 -6.65 15.49
CA GLY A 923 7.45 -6.13 16.80
C GLY A 923 7.35 -4.61 16.79
N ARG A 924 8.49 -3.92 16.72
CA ARG A 924 8.60 -2.47 16.44
C ARG A 924 9.76 -2.16 15.49
N GLN A 925 10.10 -3.12 14.64
CA GLN A 925 11.31 -3.14 13.83
C GLN A 925 11.40 -1.93 12.91
N ASN A 926 10.38 -1.65 12.08
CA ASN A 926 10.38 -0.49 11.20
C ASN A 926 10.34 0.82 11.98
N THR A 927 9.63 0.81 13.11
CA THR A 927 9.45 1.99 13.96
C THR A 927 10.78 2.45 14.59
N ILE A 928 11.60 1.55 15.15
CA ILE A 928 12.96 1.95 15.57
C ILE A 928 13.80 2.34 14.35
N PHE A 929 13.89 1.45 13.37
CA PHE A 929 14.79 1.55 12.23
C PHE A 929 14.73 2.90 11.50
N LYS A 930 13.53 3.32 11.06
CA LYS A 930 13.36 4.55 10.27
C LYS A 930 13.59 5.81 11.11
N PHE A 931 13.00 5.87 12.31
CA PHE A 931 13.08 7.05 13.16
C PHE A 931 14.45 7.22 13.84
N TYR A 932 15.18 6.13 14.12
CA TYR A 932 16.60 6.23 14.53
C TYR A 932 17.48 6.79 13.39
N MET A 933 17.21 6.42 12.12
CA MET A 933 17.93 7.01 10.99
C MET A 933 17.72 8.54 10.93
N GLN A 934 16.47 9.01 11.08
CA GLN A 934 16.16 10.45 11.15
C GLN A 934 16.92 11.15 12.30
N ALA A 935 16.91 10.55 13.50
CA ALA A 935 17.61 11.08 14.67
C ALA A 935 19.14 11.10 14.49
N TRP A 936 19.71 10.10 13.80
CA TRP A 936 21.16 10.05 13.47
C TRP A 936 21.58 11.22 12.61
N LEU A 937 20.85 11.53 11.54
CA LEU A 937 21.20 12.65 10.64
C LEU A 937 21.14 14.00 11.37
N MET A 938 20.12 14.20 12.21
CA MET A 938 20.01 15.41 13.05
C MET A 938 21.15 15.51 14.07
N LEU A 939 21.47 14.42 14.78
CA LEU A 939 22.51 14.42 15.81
C LEU A 939 23.93 14.47 15.25
N ALA A 940 24.21 13.86 14.09
CA ALA A 940 25.52 13.91 13.43
C ALA A 940 25.90 15.32 12.97
N VAL A 941 24.99 16.02 12.29
CA VAL A 941 25.16 17.43 11.89
C VAL A 941 25.27 18.33 13.12
N SER A 942 24.40 18.12 14.12
CA SER A 942 24.43 18.86 15.38
C SER A 942 25.74 18.70 16.14
N ALA A 943 26.26 17.47 16.23
CA ALA A 943 27.53 17.16 16.85
C ALA A 943 28.72 17.77 16.08
N GLY A 944 28.70 17.78 14.75
CA GLY A 944 29.73 18.43 13.93
C GLY A 944 29.89 19.93 14.24
N ALA A 945 28.76 20.65 14.38
CA ALA A 945 28.75 22.05 14.79
C ALA A 945 29.12 22.24 16.28
N ALA A 946 28.52 21.44 17.18
CA ALA A 946 28.76 21.49 18.61
C ALA A 946 30.23 21.22 19.00
N PHE A 947 30.88 20.26 18.33
CA PHE A 947 32.31 19.99 18.47
C PHE A 947 33.15 21.25 18.15
N MET A 948 32.86 21.90 17.02
CA MET A 948 33.61 23.09 16.60
C MET A 948 33.29 24.33 17.43
N TRP A 949 32.09 24.47 17.99
CA TRP A 949 31.79 25.50 18.99
C TRP A 949 32.42 25.22 20.37
N THR A 950 32.72 23.96 20.68
CA THR A 950 33.41 23.56 21.92
C THR A 950 34.93 23.76 21.83
N LEU A 951 35.54 23.70 20.64
CA LEU A 951 37.01 23.77 20.50
C LEU A 951 37.65 25.09 21.00
N PRO A 952 37.07 26.30 20.79
CA PRO A 952 37.58 27.53 21.42
C PRO A 952 37.36 27.57 22.94
N ALA A 953 36.35 26.87 23.45
CA ALA A 953 36.05 26.77 24.89
C ALA A 953 37.02 25.82 25.60
N PHE A 954 37.34 24.70 24.97
CA PHE A 954 38.31 23.70 25.43
C PHE A 954 39.65 24.34 25.83
N LEU A 955 40.12 25.35 25.08
CA LEU A 955 41.34 26.10 25.36
C LEU A 955 41.26 27.00 26.62
N LYS A 956 40.08 27.17 27.23
CA LYS A 956 39.86 27.86 28.52
C LYS A 956 39.76 26.92 29.72
N TRP A 957 39.49 25.62 29.54
CA TRP A 957 39.17 24.69 30.62
C TRP A 957 40.36 24.38 31.55
N LEU A 958 40.12 23.82 32.74
CA LEU A 958 41.20 23.34 33.61
C LEU A 958 41.93 22.13 32.99
N PRO A 959 43.25 21.94 33.22
CA PRO A 959 44.02 20.88 32.58
C PRO A 959 43.45 19.47 32.76
N GLY A 960 42.96 19.11 33.94
CA GLY A 960 42.33 17.81 34.19
C GLY A 960 41.08 17.56 33.33
N TRP A 961 40.20 18.56 33.20
CA TRP A 961 39.03 18.49 32.32
C TRP A 961 39.40 18.42 30.84
N ARG A 962 40.48 19.11 30.42
CA ARG A 962 41.01 18.99 29.05
C ARG A 962 41.48 17.58 28.74
N ILE A 963 42.30 17.00 29.62
CA ILE A 963 42.85 15.64 29.46
C ILE A 963 41.71 14.61 29.46
N PHE A 964 40.77 14.71 30.43
CA PHE A 964 39.60 13.83 30.48
C PHE A 964 38.79 13.89 29.18
N TRP A 965 38.46 15.09 28.70
CA TRP A 965 37.65 15.25 27.50
C TRP A 965 38.36 14.80 26.22
N GLN A 966 39.67 15.08 26.08
CA GLN A 966 40.47 14.58 24.95
C GLN A 966 40.53 13.05 24.95
N THR A 967 40.86 12.43 26.09
CA THR A 967 40.93 10.97 26.20
C THR A 967 39.57 10.32 25.93
N ALA A 968 38.49 10.85 26.51
CA ALA A 968 37.13 10.37 26.25
C ALA A 968 36.72 10.53 24.77
N MET A 969 36.99 11.68 24.15
CA MET A 969 36.69 11.93 22.73
C MET A 969 37.48 10.99 21.81
N ILE A 970 38.78 10.81 22.08
CA ILE A 970 39.63 9.88 21.31
C ILE A 970 39.11 8.46 21.45
N LEU A 971 38.82 7.98 22.66
CA LEU A 971 38.31 6.62 22.89
C LEU A 971 36.94 6.39 22.24
N LEU A 972 36.01 7.34 22.36
CA LEU A 972 34.67 7.23 21.78
C LEU A 972 34.69 7.27 20.25
N ILE A 973 35.42 8.22 19.65
CA ILE A 973 35.54 8.33 18.20
C ILE A 973 36.30 7.13 17.63
N SER A 974 37.38 6.67 18.27
CA SER A 974 38.14 5.49 17.79
C SER A 974 37.35 4.19 17.97
N GLY A 975 36.57 4.06 19.05
CA GLY A 975 35.70 2.92 19.29
C GLY A 975 34.55 2.80 18.28
N ALA A 976 34.01 3.93 17.84
CA ALA A 976 32.96 3.99 16.82
C ALA A 976 33.51 3.91 15.39
N ALA A 977 34.68 4.49 15.14
CA ALA A 977 35.41 4.35 13.87
C ALA A 977 36.01 2.94 13.67
N LEU A 978 36.04 2.11 14.72
CA LEU A 978 36.39 0.69 14.58
C LEU A 978 35.44 -0.02 13.62
N PHE A 979 34.14 0.31 13.63
CA PHE A 979 33.18 -0.20 12.63
C PHE A 979 33.56 0.18 11.20
N THR A 980 34.02 1.42 10.99
CA THR A 980 34.44 1.93 9.67
C THR A 980 35.55 1.08 9.05
N VAL A 981 36.43 0.51 9.89
CA VAL A 981 37.47 -0.42 9.45
C VAL A 981 36.94 -1.86 9.41
N SER A 982 36.35 -2.36 10.50
CA SER A 982 36.01 -3.78 10.66
C SER A 982 34.78 -4.21 9.86
N GLY A 983 33.72 -3.38 9.84
CA GLY A 983 32.49 -3.67 9.11
C GLY A 983 32.73 -3.64 7.60
N THR A 984 33.42 -2.60 7.12
CA THR A 984 33.86 -2.46 5.73
C THR A 984 34.76 -3.61 5.28
N ALA A 985 35.83 -3.89 6.03
CA ALA A 985 36.72 -5.02 5.73
C ALA A 985 36.00 -6.37 5.88
N GLY A 986 35.02 -6.47 6.77
CA GLY A 986 34.10 -7.59 6.92
C GLY A 986 33.33 -7.82 5.62
N LYS A 987 32.53 -6.85 5.15
CA LYS A 987 31.73 -6.95 3.92
C LYS A 987 32.58 -7.25 2.68
N ILE A 988 33.77 -6.65 2.56
CA ILE A 988 34.71 -6.92 1.44
C ILE A 988 35.26 -8.36 1.47
N ARG A 989 35.29 -9.02 2.64
CA ARG A 989 35.66 -10.43 2.79
C ARG A 989 34.46 -11.39 2.75
N ASP A 990 33.29 -10.92 3.16
CA ASP A 990 32.01 -11.64 3.21
C ASP A 990 31.36 -11.69 1.82
N ARG A 991 32.12 -12.21 0.85
CA ARG A 991 31.69 -12.42 -0.53
C ARG A 991 31.31 -13.90 -0.70
N TRP A 992 30.21 -14.17 -1.40
CA TRP A 992 29.73 -15.54 -1.57
C TRP A 992 30.69 -16.40 -2.39
N ILE A 993 31.13 -15.88 -3.55
CA ILE A 993 32.10 -16.55 -4.43
C ILE A 993 33.37 -15.69 -4.46
N VAL A 994 34.49 -16.23 -3.98
CA VAL A 994 35.76 -15.50 -3.84
C VAL A 994 36.52 -15.47 -5.17
N GLU A 995 36.32 -16.51 -5.98
CA GLU A 995 36.95 -16.82 -7.26
C GLU A 995 36.40 -15.95 -8.41
N ALA A 996 35.18 -15.45 -8.27
CA ALA A 996 34.56 -14.56 -9.25
C ALA A 996 35.40 -13.27 -9.38
N PRO A 997 35.52 -12.66 -10.58
CA PRO A 997 36.29 -11.43 -10.75
C PRO A 997 35.67 -10.27 -9.94
N ARG A 998 36.51 -9.29 -9.58
CA ARG A 998 36.04 -7.99 -9.09
C ARG A 998 35.74 -7.11 -10.30
N THR A 999 34.49 -6.67 -10.39
CA THR A 999 33.93 -5.98 -11.55
C THR A 999 32.85 -5.00 -11.08
N LEU A 1000 32.35 -4.18 -12.01
CA LEU A 1000 31.24 -3.25 -11.78
C LEU A 1000 29.87 -3.83 -12.20
N ASP A 1001 29.83 -4.98 -12.90
CA ASP A 1001 28.57 -5.69 -13.18
C ASP A 1001 28.21 -6.66 -12.04
N SER A 1002 27.15 -6.34 -11.31
CA SER A 1002 26.63 -7.14 -10.21
C SER A 1002 26.08 -8.52 -10.58
N MET A 1003 25.91 -8.87 -11.85
CA MET A 1003 25.50 -10.23 -12.29
C MET A 1003 26.68 -11.20 -12.48
N THR A 1004 27.92 -10.71 -12.55
CA THR A 1004 29.05 -11.55 -13.00
C THR A 1004 29.34 -12.75 -12.09
N PHE A 1005 28.99 -12.68 -10.80
CA PHE A 1005 29.14 -13.80 -9.85
C PHE A 1005 28.40 -15.08 -10.30
N MET A 1006 27.30 -14.93 -11.04
CA MET A 1006 26.44 -16.05 -11.44
C MET A 1006 27.21 -17.08 -12.28
N ASN A 1007 28.14 -16.64 -13.13
CA ASN A 1007 28.99 -17.51 -13.96
C ASN A 1007 30.01 -18.35 -13.16
N TYR A 1008 30.06 -18.20 -11.84
CA TYR A 1008 30.94 -18.94 -10.93
C TYR A 1008 30.16 -19.57 -9.75
N ALA A 1009 28.89 -19.21 -9.59
CA ALA A 1009 28.10 -19.56 -8.42
C ALA A 1009 27.35 -20.87 -8.62
N HIS A 1010 27.29 -21.67 -7.55
CA HIS A 1010 26.41 -22.82 -7.46
C HIS A 1010 25.53 -22.66 -6.22
N TYR A 1011 24.24 -22.97 -6.34
CA TYR A 1011 23.29 -22.89 -5.23
C TYR A 1011 22.74 -24.28 -4.92
N ASP A 1012 23.05 -24.79 -3.73
CA ASP A 1012 22.58 -26.09 -3.24
C ASP A 1012 21.28 -25.91 -2.43
N ASP A 1013 20.15 -26.43 -2.92
CA ASP A 1013 18.84 -26.38 -2.24
C ASP A 1013 17.98 -27.60 -2.59
N PHE A 1014 17.10 -28.03 -1.68
CA PHE A 1014 16.26 -29.25 -1.78
C PHE A 1014 17.02 -30.55 -2.19
N GLY A 1015 18.34 -30.61 -1.94
CA GLY A 1015 19.20 -31.73 -2.35
C GLY A 1015 19.65 -31.70 -3.81
N GLN A 1016 19.32 -30.62 -4.55
CA GLN A 1016 19.81 -30.34 -5.89
C GLN A 1016 20.89 -29.25 -5.87
N ARG A 1017 21.75 -29.23 -6.90
CA ARG A 1017 22.80 -28.23 -7.09
C ARG A 1017 22.57 -27.49 -8.40
N LEU A 1018 22.19 -26.22 -8.30
CA LEU A 1018 21.96 -25.34 -9.46
C LEU A 1018 23.28 -24.68 -9.88
N ASP A 1019 23.62 -24.71 -11.17
CA ASP A 1019 24.68 -23.88 -11.77
C ASP A 1019 24.06 -22.55 -12.23
N LEU A 1020 24.51 -21.45 -11.64
CA LEU A 1020 23.92 -20.13 -11.93
C LEU A 1020 24.43 -19.52 -13.24
N SER A 1021 25.39 -20.18 -13.92
CA SER A 1021 25.78 -19.86 -15.30
C SER A 1021 24.64 -20.15 -16.30
N GLU A 1022 23.75 -21.08 -15.97
CA GLU A 1022 22.58 -21.45 -16.77
C GLU A 1022 21.54 -20.31 -16.69
N ASP A 1023 21.21 -19.90 -15.45
CA ASP A 1023 20.35 -18.75 -15.17
C ASP A 1023 20.88 -17.46 -15.81
N TYR A 1024 22.19 -17.21 -15.73
CA TYR A 1024 22.82 -16.04 -16.36
C TYR A 1024 22.57 -16.01 -17.87
N ARG A 1025 22.78 -17.15 -18.55
CA ARG A 1025 22.55 -17.29 -20.00
C ARG A 1025 21.06 -17.09 -20.36
N ALA A 1026 20.16 -17.70 -19.60
CA ALA A 1026 18.72 -17.58 -19.82
C ALA A 1026 18.20 -16.15 -19.59
N ILE A 1027 18.62 -15.49 -18.50
CA ILE A 1027 18.25 -14.10 -18.19
C ILE A 1027 18.79 -13.13 -19.24
N ARG A 1028 20.05 -13.30 -19.68
CA ARG A 1028 20.61 -12.49 -20.78
C ARG A 1028 19.85 -12.70 -22.08
N TRP A 1029 19.49 -13.94 -22.43
CA TRP A 1029 18.63 -14.21 -23.59
C TRP A 1029 17.27 -13.51 -23.47
N MET A 1030 16.62 -13.56 -22.30
CA MET A 1030 15.33 -12.88 -22.11
C MET A 1030 15.44 -11.35 -22.21
N GLN A 1031 16.49 -10.75 -21.63
CA GLN A 1031 16.77 -9.31 -21.79
C GLN A 1031 16.98 -8.93 -23.27
N ASP A 1032 17.65 -9.78 -24.04
CA ASP A 1032 18.01 -9.46 -25.42
C ASP A 1032 16.85 -9.68 -26.42
N ASN A 1033 15.93 -10.62 -26.13
CA ASN A 1033 14.91 -11.11 -27.07
C ASN A 1033 13.45 -10.80 -26.69
N VAL A 1034 13.09 -10.70 -25.40
CA VAL A 1034 11.68 -10.49 -25.01
C VAL A 1034 11.23 -9.06 -25.34
N GLN A 1035 10.23 -8.95 -26.20
CA GLN A 1035 9.55 -7.69 -26.54
C GLN A 1035 8.48 -7.36 -25.49
N GLY A 1036 8.37 -6.08 -25.13
CA GLY A 1036 7.36 -5.63 -24.18
C GLY A 1036 7.57 -6.16 -22.76
N SER A 1037 6.50 -6.12 -21.96
CA SER A 1037 6.46 -6.68 -20.60
C SER A 1037 5.36 -7.76 -20.46
N PRO A 1038 5.50 -8.90 -21.17
CA PRO A 1038 4.61 -10.05 -20.99
C PRO A 1038 4.71 -10.64 -19.58
N VAL A 1039 3.67 -11.37 -19.18
CA VAL A 1039 3.69 -12.12 -17.91
C VAL A 1039 4.49 -13.40 -18.09
N ILE A 1040 5.35 -13.72 -17.11
CA ILE A 1040 6.09 -14.98 -17.06
C ILE A 1040 5.66 -15.80 -15.83
N VAL A 1041 5.76 -17.13 -15.92
CA VAL A 1041 5.75 -18.00 -14.74
C VAL A 1041 7.17 -18.49 -14.45
N GLU A 1042 7.56 -18.38 -13.19
CA GLU A 1042 8.76 -18.99 -12.60
C GLU A 1042 8.40 -19.57 -11.21
N ALA A 1043 9.22 -20.49 -10.70
CA ALA A 1043 8.94 -21.16 -9.43
C ALA A 1043 8.92 -20.19 -8.24
N ASN A 1044 7.89 -20.32 -7.39
CA ASN A 1044 7.79 -19.61 -6.12
C ASN A 1044 8.42 -20.44 -4.98
N CYS A 1045 9.08 -19.79 -4.02
CA CYS A 1045 9.52 -20.42 -2.78
C CYS A 1045 9.71 -19.35 -1.67
N PRO A 1046 9.95 -19.75 -0.40
CA PRO A 1046 10.11 -18.81 0.71
C PRO A 1046 11.17 -17.72 0.45
N GLU A 1047 10.96 -16.56 1.06
CA GLU A 1047 11.78 -15.36 0.88
C GLU A 1047 13.28 -15.62 1.18
N TYR A 1048 14.15 -14.84 0.55
CA TYR A 1048 15.61 -14.93 0.66
C TYR A 1048 16.24 -16.24 0.11
N ARG A 1049 15.49 -17.04 -0.67
CA ARG A 1049 15.99 -18.16 -1.49
C ARG A 1049 16.12 -17.79 -2.98
N TRP A 1050 16.82 -18.62 -3.76
CA TRP A 1050 17.11 -18.39 -5.19
C TRP A 1050 15.92 -18.69 -6.15
N CYS A 1051 14.76 -18.14 -5.81
CA CYS A 1051 13.51 -18.15 -6.59
C CYS A 1051 13.14 -16.73 -7.01
N THR A 1052 12.13 -16.56 -7.87
CA THR A 1052 11.70 -15.23 -8.32
C THR A 1052 12.86 -14.44 -8.98
N ARG A 1053 13.76 -15.13 -9.68
CA ARG A 1053 15.03 -14.59 -10.19
C ARG A 1053 14.91 -14.00 -11.58
N PHE A 1054 14.05 -14.54 -12.44
CA PHE A 1054 13.85 -13.99 -13.78
C PHE A 1054 13.19 -12.61 -13.71
N THR A 1055 12.13 -12.46 -12.92
CA THR A 1055 11.49 -11.17 -12.61
C THR A 1055 12.46 -10.16 -11.96
N VAL A 1056 13.36 -10.61 -11.08
CA VAL A 1056 14.41 -9.74 -10.47
C VAL A 1056 15.34 -9.14 -11.53
N TYR A 1057 15.93 -9.95 -12.41
CA TYR A 1057 16.96 -9.46 -13.34
C TYR A 1057 16.42 -8.93 -14.68
N THR A 1058 15.15 -9.20 -15.03
CA THR A 1058 14.52 -8.68 -16.28
C THR A 1058 13.51 -7.55 -16.04
N GLY A 1059 13.00 -7.42 -14.81
CA GLY A 1059 11.87 -6.55 -14.50
C GLY A 1059 10.55 -6.96 -15.19
N LEU A 1060 10.43 -8.19 -15.72
CA LEU A 1060 9.16 -8.69 -16.27
C LEU A 1060 8.13 -8.96 -15.15
N PRO A 1061 6.82 -8.81 -15.40
CA PRO A 1061 5.77 -9.29 -14.51
C PRO A 1061 5.79 -10.81 -14.33
N GLY A 1062 5.93 -11.29 -13.11
CA GLY A 1062 5.65 -12.68 -12.72
C GLY A 1062 4.21 -12.85 -12.25
N VAL A 1063 3.66 -14.06 -12.37
CA VAL A 1063 2.34 -14.43 -11.79
C VAL A 1063 2.24 -14.00 -10.32
N VAL A 1064 3.19 -14.45 -9.48
CA VAL A 1064 3.47 -13.87 -8.15
C VAL A 1064 4.95 -14.04 -7.76
N GLY A 1065 5.54 -13.00 -7.17
CA GLY A 1065 6.92 -13.00 -6.65
C GLY A 1065 7.02 -13.33 -5.16
N TRP A 1066 7.90 -12.63 -4.42
CA TRP A 1066 8.05 -12.84 -2.97
C TRP A 1066 6.73 -12.57 -2.23
N ASN A 1067 6.22 -13.62 -1.57
CA ASN A 1067 4.87 -13.71 -1.07
C ASN A 1067 4.58 -12.67 0.04
N TRP A 1068 5.47 -12.58 1.03
CA TRP A 1068 5.30 -11.66 2.16
C TRP A 1068 5.24 -10.19 1.74
N HIS A 1069 6.18 -9.73 0.91
CA HIS A 1069 6.22 -8.35 0.40
C HIS A 1069 5.05 -8.00 -0.52
N GLN A 1070 4.45 -9.00 -1.17
CA GLN A 1070 3.20 -8.84 -1.91
C GLN A 1070 1.99 -8.72 -0.97
N ARG A 1071 1.87 -9.57 0.05
CA ARG A 1071 0.81 -9.49 1.08
C ARG A 1071 0.87 -8.18 1.88
N GLN A 1072 2.07 -7.64 2.14
CA GLN A 1072 2.26 -6.33 2.77
C GLN A 1072 1.78 -5.15 1.92
N GLN A 1073 1.79 -5.27 0.59
CA GLN A 1073 1.21 -4.26 -0.31
C GLN A 1073 -0.29 -4.45 -0.50
N ARG A 1074 -0.75 -5.71 -0.52
CA ARG A 1074 -2.11 -6.16 -0.86
C ARG A 1074 -2.86 -6.67 0.38
N VAL A 1075 -2.80 -5.92 1.49
CA VAL A 1075 -3.30 -6.34 2.82
C VAL A 1075 -4.77 -6.77 2.82
N PHE A 1076 -5.65 -6.04 2.11
CA PHE A 1076 -7.08 -6.36 2.01
C PHE A 1076 -7.40 -7.56 1.09
N MET A 1077 -6.39 -8.13 0.42
CA MET A 1077 -6.51 -9.25 -0.52
C MET A 1077 -5.28 -10.17 -0.46
N SER A 1078 -4.76 -10.41 0.74
CA SER A 1078 -3.60 -11.30 0.95
C SER A 1078 -3.86 -12.71 0.44
N THR A 1079 -5.13 -13.16 0.50
CA THR A 1079 -5.63 -14.41 -0.08
C THR A 1079 -5.38 -14.51 -1.57
N TRP A 1080 -5.47 -13.43 -2.36
CA TRP A 1080 -5.19 -13.47 -3.80
C TRP A 1080 -3.70 -13.76 -4.08
N VAL A 1081 -2.80 -13.28 -3.20
CA VAL A 1081 -1.36 -13.58 -3.28
C VAL A 1081 -1.12 -15.04 -2.90
N GLU A 1082 -1.76 -15.51 -1.84
CA GLU A 1082 -1.66 -16.89 -1.34
C GLU A 1082 -2.19 -17.92 -2.37
N SER A 1083 -3.34 -17.66 -3.01
CA SER A 1083 -3.88 -18.49 -4.09
C SER A 1083 -2.90 -18.59 -5.27
N ARG A 1084 -2.34 -17.47 -5.74
CA ARG A 1084 -1.35 -17.48 -6.84
C ARG A 1084 -0.11 -18.31 -6.52
N VAL A 1085 0.33 -18.36 -5.26
CA VAL A 1085 1.46 -19.22 -4.84
C VAL A 1085 1.07 -20.70 -4.93
N VAL A 1086 -0.16 -21.06 -4.52
CA VAL A 1086 -0.69 -22.42 -4.67
C VAL A 1086 -0.88 -22.79 -6.14
N GLU A 1087 -1.38 -21.88 -6.98
CA GLU A 1087 -1.59 -22.09 -8.41
C GLU A 1087 -0.27 -22.31 -9.18
N ILE A 1088 0.79 -21.55 -8.87
CA ILE A 1088 2.15 -21.83 -9.39
C ILE A 1088 2.62 -23.23 -8.94
N GLY A 1089 2.37 -23.59 -7.68
CA GLY A 1089 2.68 -24.92 -7.16
C GLY A 1089 1.96 -26.03 -7.92
N ASN A 1090 0.66 -25.85 -8.19
CA ASN A 1090 -0.15 -26.78 -8.97
C ASN A 1090 0.33 -26.86 -10.42
N PHE A 1091 0.63 -25.74 -11.08
CA PHE A 1091 1.13 -25.69 -12.45
C PHE A 1091 2.42 -26.51 -12.63
N TYR A 1092 3.40 -26.37 -11.73
CA TYR A 1092 4.67 -27.11 -11.83
C TYR A 1092 4.60 -28.58 -11.40
N ASN A 1093 3.57 -29.01 -10.66
CA ASN A 1093 3.42 -30.40 -10.20
C ASN A 1093 2.30 -31.17 -10.93
N SER A 1094 1.48 -30.51 -11.74
CA SER A 1094 0.42 -31.14 -12.52
C SER A 1094 0.99 -31.96 -13.68
N VAL A 1095 0.34 -33.08 -13.96
CA VAL A 1095 0.51 -33.87 -15.21
C VAL A 1095 -0.65 -33.68 -16.18
N ASP A 1096 -1.67 -32.89 -15.81
CA ASP A 1096 -2.78 -32.54 -16.69
C ASP A 1096 -2.43 -31.32 -17.56
N LEU A 1097 -2.56 -31.53 -18.88
CA LEU A 1097 -2.33 -30.55 -19.92
C LEU A 1097 -3.41 -29.45 -19.95
N GLU A 1098 -4.65 -29.77 -19.56
CA GLU A 1098 -5.75 -28.81 -19.63
C GLU A 1098 -5.64 -27.76 -18.53
N SER A 1099 -5.50 -28.18 -17.27
CA SER A 1099 -5.18 -27.31 -16.12
C SER A 1099 -3.94 -26.45 -16.38
N ALA A 1100 -2.90 -27.02 -17.01
CA ALA A 1100 -1.68 -26.28 -17.34
C ALA A 1100 -1.91 -25.19 -18.41
N ARG A 1101 -2.81 -25.41 -19.38
CA ARG A 1101 -3.21 -24.39 -20.37
C ARG A 1101 -4.09 -23.32 -19.75
N GLN A 1102 -5.11 -23.72 -18.99
CA GLN A 1102 -6.02 -22.81 -18.30
C GLN A 1102 -5.24 -21.82 -17.42
N PHE A 1103 -4.20 -22.27 -16.69
CA PHE A 1103 -3.31 -21.39 -15.93
C PHE A 1103 -2.51 -20.39 -16.82
N LEU A 1104 -1.97 -20.83 -17.95
CA LEU A 1104 -1.23 -19.96 -18.87
C LEU A 1104 -2.14 -18.89 -19.50
N ASP A 1105 -3.36 -19.27 -19.87
CA ASP A 1105 -4.37 -18.38 -20.44
C ASP A 1105 -4.91 -17.39 -19.38
N GLN A 1106 -5.20 -17.86 -18.15
CA GLN A 1106 -5.65 -17.07 -17.00
C GLN A 1106 -4.69 -15.93 -16.64
N TYR A 1107 -3.38 -16.15 -16.79
CA TYR A 1107 -2.35 -15.15 -16.49
C TYR A 1107 -1.76 -14.47 -17.74
N ASP A 1108 -2.19 -14.86 -18.94
CA ASP A 1108 -1.65 -14.40 -20.23
C ASP A 1108 -0.12 -14.50 -20.29
N VAL A 1109 0.37 -15.71 -19.99
CA VAL A 1109 1.81 -16.03 -19.88
C VAL A 1109 2.44 -16.16 -21.27
N ARG A 1110 3.53 -15.41 -21.51
CA ARG A 1110 4.27 -15.42 -22.79
C ARG A 1110 5.78 -15.33 -22.54
N TYR A 1111 6.56 -15.83 -23.50
CA TYR A 1111 8.03 -15.88 -23.46
C TYR A 1111 8.63 -15.28 -24.75
#